data_AF-A0A9D1SFM2-F1
#
_entry.id   AF-A0A9D1SFM2-F1
#
_cell.length_a   1.000
_cell.length_b   1.000
_cell.length_c   1.000
_cell.angle_alpha   90.00
_cell.angle_beta   90.00
_cell.angle_gamma   90.00
#
_symmetry.space_group_name_H-M   'P 1'
#
loop_
_entity.id
_entity.type
_entity.pdbx_description
1 polymer ?
#
loop_
_entity_poly.entity_id
_entity_poly.type
_entity_poly.pdbx_seq_one_letter_code
_entity_poly.pdbx_strand_id
1 'polypeptide(L)'
;MKKRISFIKAIAAAVAAATAMTSCAVFAEAPAAEDSKVYENEIDFAADNGIMTGDDTGDLRLESEITRAEFVKMLLEAAKGDALDAAAGEAGSFSDTDGHWASEYIEKATACGFINGFEDGTFRPDEKVTFAQAVKMILAACGIDTYAADYPFGYIGSAMDCGILDGVSAEPERNITRHDAVRLMYNAYNAVRDGELLLPYTDERYTNTENGYTIDTGYGLFEVSESYVTEDDAAADGSSGGTGSIAPPMGSGSTAGGGSASGNVSSGSVSGGAGGGVSGSIIGPDASSSGTYIYGNPYLSAEEYESYEPNGFKRTTLSPLSTFSIDTDTASYSNMRRFILNGSMPAANSIRTEELINYFSYDAPIPAEGEQFAAEAEITDCPWSDNKLARITVTGGTAESDKPSNLVFLIDVSGSMASYNKLPMLKKAMLILLDELGDEDTVSIITYSGSAGVVLEPTPCSEREVIADAIGSLTPGGGTYGAAGLQLAYETIEEHKIDGNNRIILCSDGDFNIGPSSTDELKTLIETKRQAGIYLTTVGFGMGNYKDNRMELMADYGNGSYYYIDNMREAKRVFADEIDKTLYTVAEDVKLQVEFNPMVVSEYRLVGYENRQLAAEDFADDTVDAGELGSGAVVTAVYELVMSGGAPAEGGSSEYRYQTAQYNNSSEAFDIKIRYKEPGGSESILKEFPILNEETAPDADTNLAMAAAMLGLKLNGVIDVGYDTIAEMAEASMDTNDAAKAAERCEFVQLIDIMKYIDR
;
A
#
# COMPACT_ATOMS: atom_id res chain seq x y z
N MET A 1 -52.77 -10.21 -1.34
CA MET A 1 -51.55 -10.55 -0.57
C MET A 1 -50.98 -11.94 -0.88
N LYS A 2 -51.72 -13.06 -0.85
CA LYS A 2 -51.15 -14.39 -1.20
C LYS A 2 -50.83 -14.65 -2.69
N LYS A 3 -51.25 -13.78 -3.64
CA LYS A 3 -50.91 -13.88 -5.07
C LYS A 3 -49.76 -12.96 -5.54
N ARG A 4 -49.26 -12.03 -4.71
CA ARG A 4 -48.03 -11.27 -4.99
C ARG A 4 -46.76 -11.99 -4.49
N ILE A 5 -46.92 -12.86 -3.49
CA ILE A 5 -45.84 -13.67 -2.93
C ILE A 5 -45.43 -14.82 -3.87
N SER A 6 -46.33 -15.33 -4.74
CA SER A 6 -45.96 -16.37 -5.71
C SER A 6 -45.40 -15.83 -7.04
N PHE A 7 -45.50 -14.53 -7.30
CA PHE A 7 -44.90 -13.90 -8.48
C PHE A 7 -43.45 -13.47 -8.19
N ILE A 8 -43.17 -13.03 -6.96
CA ILE A 8 -41.80 -12.75 -6.49
C ILE A 8 -40.98 -14.05 -6.33
N LYS A 9 -41.60 -15.16 -5.88
CA LYS A 9 -40.92 -16.48 -5.86
C LYS A 9 -40.66 -17.07 -7.25
N ALA A 10 -41.37 -16.65 -8.29
CA ALA A 10 -41.15 -17.12 -9.67
C ALA A 10 -40.09 -16.30 -10.40
N ILE A 11 -39.85 -15.04 -10.01
CA ILE A 11 -38.73 -14.22 -10.51
C ILE A 11 -37.43 -14.59 -9.79
N ALA A 12 -37.48 -14.89 -8.49
CA ALA A 12 -36.33 -15.43 -7.74
C ALA A 12 -35.87 -16.81 -8.26
N ALA A 13 -36.76 -17.63 -8.83
CA ALA A 13 -36.42 -18.92 -9.42
C ALA A 13 -36.06 -18.86 -10.92
N ALA A 14 -36.30 -17.73 -11.60
CA ALA A 14 -35.98 -17.55 -13.02
C ALA A 14 -34.73 -16.68 -13.26
N VAL A 15 -34.30 -15.89 -12.28
CA VAL A 15 -32.98 -15.22 -12.29
C VAL A 15 -31.86 -16.20 -11.87
N ALA A 16 -32.18 -17.28 -11.15
CA ALA A 16 -31.24 -18.34 -10.81
C ALA A 16 -30.90 -19.31 -11.97
N ALA A 17 -31.38 -19.07 -13.20
CA ALA A 17 -31.22 -19.98 -14.33
C ALA A 17 -30.75 -19.32 -15.63
N ALA A 18 -30.25 -18.07 -15.59
CA ALA A 18 -29.85 -17.33 -16.79
C ALA A 18 -28.53 -16.55 -16.69
N THR A 19 -27.63 -16.94 -15.78
CA THR A 19 -26.20 -16.64 -15.82
C THR A 19 -25.43 -17.94 -15.64
N ALA A 20 -25.63 -18.87 -16.58
CA ALA A 20 -24.80 -20.06 -16.73
C ALA A 20 -23.49 -19.68 -17.43
N MET A 21 -22.66 -18.90 -16.73
CA MET A 21 -21.23 -19.15 -16.59
C MET A 21 -20.98 -19.04 -15.09
N THR A 22 -21.54 -19.99 -14.35
CA THR A 22 -21.21 -20.17 -12.94
C THR A 22 -19.80 -20.76 -12.93
N SER A 23 -18.80 -19.91 -12.73
CA SER A 23 -17.44 -20.36 -12.44
C SER A 23 -17.52 -21.31 -11.25
N CYS A 24 -16.99 -22.52 -11.43
CA CYS A 24 -16.99 -23.56 -10.43
C CYS A 24 -15.98 -23.19 -9.34
N ALA A 25 -16.30 -22.25 -8.44
CA ALA A 25 -15.46 -21.96 -7.28
C ALA A 25 -15.69 -23.09 -6.25
N VAL A 26 -14.73 -24.00 -6.08
CA VAL A 26 -14.92 -25.21 -5.26
C VAL A 26 -14.30 -25.07 -3.87
N PHE A 27 -13.43 -24.08 -3.65
CA PHE A 27 -13.07 -23.66 -2.29
C PHE A 27 -14.17 -22.82 -1.62
N ALA A 28 -15.10 -22.21 -2.38
CA ALA A 28 -16.04 -21.20 -1.88
C ALA A 28 -17.25 -21.74 -1.08
N GLU A 29 -17.42 -23.06 -0.95
CA GLU A 29 -18.36 -23.64 0.02
C GLU A 29 -17.54 -24.24 1.18
N ALA A 30 -16.88 -23.37 1.94
CA ALA A 30 -16.30 -23.75 3.22
C ALA A 30 -17.39 -24.47 4.03
N PRO A 31 -17.14 -25.65 4.63
CA PRO A 31 -18.08 -26.22 5.57
C PRO A 31 -18.35 -25.17 6.64
N ALA A 32 -19.62 -24.99 7.04
CA ALA A 32 -20.00 -24.06 8.10
C ALA A 32 -19.00 -24.20 9.27
N ALA A 33 -18.57 -23.09 9.88
CA ALA A 33 -17.44 -23.06 10.81
C ALA A 33 -17.46 -24.18 11.89
N GLU A 34 -18.64 -24.66 12.30
CA GLU A 34 -18.82 -25.80 13.22
C GLU A 34 -18.36 -27.18 12.69
N ASP A 35 -18.29 -27.40 11.37
CA ASP A 35 -17.93 -28.68 10.72
C ASP A 35 -16.53 -28.66 10.05
N SER A 36 -15.82 -27.53 10.07
CA SER A 36 -14.47 -27.42 9.48
C SER A 36 -13.38 -28.02 10.39
N LYS A 37 -12.51 -28.87 9.85
CA LYS A 37 -11.39 -29.43 10.61
C LYS A 37 -10.29 -28.38 10.76
N VAL A 38 -9.82 -28.18 11.99
CA VAL A 38 -8.62 -27.39 12.31
C VAL A 38 -7.40 -28.30 12.20
N TYR A 39 -6.41 -27.90 11.40
CA TYR A 39 -5.14 -28.61 11.25
C TYR A 39 -4.04 -27.89 12.01
N GLU A 40 -3.18 -28.66 12.69
CA GLU A 40 -2.06 -28.12 13.48
C GLU A 40 -0.93 -27.57 12.59
N ASN A 41 -0.78 -28.08 11.36
CA ASN A 41 0.21 -27.64 10.38
C ASN A 41 -0.19 -28.06 8.95
N GLU A 42 0.56 -27.60 7.95
CA GLU A 42 0.30 -27.89 6.53
C GLU A 42 0.51 -29.36 6.14
N ILE A 43 1.33 -30.12 6.88
CA ILE A 43 1.60 -31.54 6.60
C ILE A 43 0.42 -32.41 7.00
N ASP A 44 -0.17 -32.15 8.18
CA ASP A 44 -1.38 -32.85 8.63
C ASP A 44 -2.57 -32.53 7.72
N PHE A 45 -2.69 -31.27 7.29
CA PHE A 45 -3.64 -30.86 6.25
C PHE A 45 -3.45 -31.68 4.96
N ALA A 46 -2.22 -31.81 4.47
CA ALA A 46 -1.95 -32.55 3.25
C ALA A 46 -2.22 -34.05 3.38
N ALA A 47 -1.88 -34.66 4.52
CA ALA A 47 -2.07 -36.08 4.77
C ALA A 47 -3.56 -36.45 4.88
N ASP A 48 -4.33 -35.70 5.67
CA ASP A 48 -5.75 -35.97 5.88
C ASP A 48 -6.61 -35.69 4.65
N ASN A 49 -6.20 -34.73 3.82
CA ASN A 49 -6.87 -34.45 2.56
C ASN A 49 -6.37 -35.32 1.40
N GLY A 50 -5.37 -36.18 1.60
CA GLY A 50 -4.83 -37.02 0.52
C GLY A 50 -4.12 -36.23 -0.59
N ILE A 51 -3.78 -34.96 -0.31
CA ILE A 51 -3.02 -34.07 -1.20
C ILE A 51 -1.63 -34.67 -1.46
N MET A 52 -1.06 -35.30 -0.44
CA MET A 52 0.26 -35.89 -0.52
C MET A 52 0.31 -37.28 0.12
N THR A 53 1.05 -38.17 -0.54
CA THR A 53 1.41 -39.49 0.00
C THR A 53 2.92 -39.65 -0.08
N GLY A 54 3.54 -40.10 1.01
CA GLY A 54 4.95 -40.46 1.01
C GLY A 54 5.22 -41.70 0.15
N ASP A 55 6.49 -41.94 -0.16
CA ASP A 55 6.89 -43.19 -0.80
C ASP A 55 6.77 -44.40 0.14
N ASP A 56 7.21 -45.59 -0.30
CA ASP A 56 7.13 -46.82 0.48
C ASP A 56 7.85 -46.74 1.85
N THR A 57 8.69 -45.73 2.06
CA THR A 57 9.40 -45.46 3.32
C THR A 57 8.74 -44.38 4.18
N GLY A 58 7.68 -43.75 3.68
CA GLY A 58 7.01 -42.62 4.30
C GLY A 58 7.68 -41.28 4.03
N ASP A 59 8.70 -41.22 3.15
CA ASP A 59 9.33 -39.97 2.76
C ASP A 59 8.40 -39.16 1.84
N LEU A 60 8.03 -37.97 2.31
CA LEU A 60 7.14 -37.04 1.61
C LEU A 60 7.84 -36.28 0.47
N ARG A 61 9.19 -36.28 0.43
CA ARG A 61 10.00 -35.58 -0.58
C ARG A 61 9.65 -34.10 -0.71
N LEU A 62 9.52 -33.43 0.42
CA LEU A 62 9.08 -32.04 0.55
C LEU A 62 9.91 -31.07 -0.32
N GLU A 63 11.23 -31.25 -0.36
CA GLU A 63 12.15 -30.39 -1.12
C GLU A 63 12.20 -30.68 -2.63
N SER A 64 11.43 -31.66 -3.13
CA SER A 64 11.44 -31.99 -4.55
C SER A 64 10.57 -31.02 -5.34
N GLU A 65 11.11 -30.45 -6.43
CA GLU A 65 10.34 -29.70 -7.41
C GLU A 65 9.25 -30.59 -8.03
N ILE A 66 8.05 -30.05 -8.18
CA ILE A 66 6.90 -30.77 -8.72
C ILE A 66 6.56 -30.32 -10.15
N THR A 67 5.96 -31.24 -10.90
CA THR A 67 5.46 -30.98 -12.25
C THR A 67 4.09 -30.30 -12.22
N ARG A 68 3.71 -29.66 -13.34
CA ARG A 68 2.38 -29.09 -13.53
C ARG A 68 1.26 -30.12 -13.34
N ALA A 69 1.46 -31.35 -13.82
CA ALA A 69 0.51 -32.45 -13.63
C ALA A 69 0.37 -32.86 -12.15
N GLU A 70 1.47 -32.95 -11.41
CA GLU A 70 1.44 -33.25 -9.97
C GLU A 70 0.72 -32.16 -9.18
N PHE A 71 1.00 -30.89 -9.48
CA PHE A 71 0.36 -29.76 -8.82
C PHE A 71 -1.15 -29.72 -9.06
N VAL A 72 -1.62 -29.93 -10.29
CA VAL A 72 -3.06 -29.98 -10.60
C VAL A 72 -3.76 -31.08 -9.83
N LYS A 73 -3.15 -32.28 -9.75
CA LYS A 73 -3.70 -33.35 -8.92
C LYS A 73 -3.79 -32.90 -7.46
N MET A 74 -2.72 -32.34 -6.89
CA MET A 74 -2.70 -31.86 -5.51
C MET A 74 -3.79 -30.80 -5.25
N LEU A 75 -3.97 -29.86 -6.19
CA LEU A 75 -4.97 -28.80 -6.09
C LEU A 75 -6.41 -29.35 -6.07
N LEU A 76 -6.70 -30.35 -6.92
CA LEU A 76 -8.01 -31.01 -6.94
C LEU A 76 -8.30 -31.80 -5.66
N GLU A 77 -7.27 -32.45 -5.09
CA GLU A 77 -7.39 -33.15 -3.80
C GLU A 77 -7.56 -32.17 -2.62
N ALA A 78 -7.04 -30.95 -2.74
CA ALA A 78 -7.24 -29.90 -1.74
C ALA A 78 -8.65 -29.29 -1.82
N ALA A 79 -9.18 -29.11 -3.03
CA ALA A 79 -10.43 -28.39 -3.28
C ALA A 79 -11.72 -29.20 -3.06
N LYS A 80 -11.68 -30.47 -2.62
CA LYS A 80 -12.82 -31.43 -2.55
C LYS A 80 -14.22 -30.80 -2.37
N GLY A 81 -15.20 -31.19 -3.20
CA GLY A 81 -16.60 -30.78 -3.04
C GLY A 81 -17.53 -31.31 -4.14
N ASP A 82 -18.85 -31.25 -3.91
CA ASP A 82 -19.87 -31.74 -4.86
C ASP A 82 -19.82 -31.02 -6.23
N ALA A 83 -19.32 -29.78 -6.27
CA ALA A 83 -19.15 -28.98 -7.48
C ALA A 83 -18.02 -29.53 -8.41
N LEU A 84 -16.94 -30.08 -7.83
CA LEU A 84 -15.90 -30.80 -8.59
C LEU A 84 -16.50 -32.02 -9.30
N ASP A 85 -17.45 -32.70 -8.65
CA ASP A 85 -18.08 -33.91 -9.20
C ASP A 85 -19.19 -33.59 -10.22
N ALA A 86 -19.75 -32.38 -10.19
CA ALA A 86 -20.70 -31.87 -11.17
C ALA A 86 -20.04 -31.32 -12.45
N ALA A 87 -18.77 -30.87 -12.39
CA ALA A 87 -18.01 -30.32 -13.51
C ALA A 87 -17.58 -31.35 -14.58
N ALA A 88 -18.10 -32.58 -14.55
CA ALA A 88 -17.82 -33.61 -15.54
C ALA A 88 -18.62 -33.38 -16.85
N GLY A 89 -18.10 -32.55 -17.76
CA GLY A 89 -18.67 -32.38 -19.10
C GLY A 89 -17.77 -31.58 -20.07
N GLU A 90 -17.54 -32.15 -21.25
CA GLU A 90 -16.77 -31.65 -22.43
C GLU A 90 -15.86 -30.42 -22.19
N ALA A 91 -14.80 -30.60 -21.40
CA ALA A 91 -13.68 -29.66 -21.38
C ALA A 91 -12.75 -29.90 -22.58
N GLY A 92 -12.11 -28.83 -23.05
CA GLY A 92 -11.11 -28.93 -24.11
C GLY A 92 -9.92 -29.79 -23.70
N SER A 93 -9.53 -30.75 -24.53
CA SER A 93 -8.33 -31.56 -24.35
C SER A 93 -7.10 -30.85 -24.89
N PHE A 94 -5.99 -30.82 -24.15
CA PHE A 94 -4.72 -30.29 -24.65
C PHE A 94 -3.99 -31.33 -25.51
N SER A 95 -3.30 -30.85 -26.55
CA SER A 95 -2.68 -31.71 -27.57
C SER A 95 -1.60 -32.67 -27.02
N ASP A 96 -1.02 -32.36 -25.86
CA ASP A 96 0.06 -33.08 -25.21
C ASP A 96 -0.36 -33.85 -23.95
N THR A 97 -1.68 -34.01 -23.73
CA THR A 97 -2.22 -34.71 -22.55
C THR A 97 -2.84 -36.08 -22.85
N ASP A 98 -3.01 -36.42 -24.14
CA ASP A 98 -3.56 -37.73 -24.54
C ASP A 98 -2.66 -38.89 -24.07
N GLY A 99 -3.25 -39.85 -23.37
CA GLY A 99 -2.55 -40.99 -22.78
C GLY A 99 -1.65 -40.67 -21.58
N HIS A 100 -1.60 -39.41 -21.12
CA HIS A 100 -0.86 -39.02 -19.92
C HIS A 100 -1.60 -39.48 -18.65
N TRP A 101 -0.88 -39.89 -17.60
CA TRP A 101 -1.49 -40.39 -16.36
C TRP A 101 -2.38 -39.35 -15.66
N ALA A 102 -2.09 -38.06 -15.89
CA ALA A 102 -2.81 -36.93 -15.32
C ALA A 102 -3.95 -36.40 -16.21
N SER A 103 -4.22 -37.01 -17.37
CA SER A 103 -5.23 -36.56 -18.34
C SER A 103 -6.58 -36.25 -17.69
N GLU A 104 -7.13 -37.20 -16.93
CA GLU A 104 -8.42 -37.02 -16.25
C GLU A 104 -8.42 -35.87 -15.22
N TYR A 105 -7.31 -35.67 -14.51
CA TYR A 105 -7.17 -34.56 -13.56
C TYR A 105 -7.11 -33.21 -14.29
N ILE A 106 -6.35 -33.14 -15.38
CA ILE A 106 -6.21 -31.93 -16.19
C ILE A 106 -7.55 -31.56 -16.84
N GLU A 107 -8.27 -32.53 -17.39
CA GLU A 107 -9.61 -32.32 -17.94
C GLU A 107 -10.58 -31.80 -16.87
N LYS A 108 -10.58 -32.41 -15.67
CA LYS A 108 -11.43 -31.99 -14.55
C LYS A 108 -11.11 -30.56 -14.08
N ALA A 109 -9.83 -30.23 -13.91
CA ALA A 109 -9.40 -28.89 -13.50
C ALA A 109 -9.73 -27.83 -14.56
N THR A 110 -9.61 -28.18 -15.85
CA THR A 110 -9.99 -27.30 -16.97
C THR A 110 -11.49 -27.04 -16.96
N ALA A 111 -12.31 -28.09 -16.75
CA ALA A 111 -13.76 -27.97 -16.65
C ALA A 111 -14.21 -27.08 -15.48
N CYS A 112 -13.45 -27.07 -14.38
CA CYS A 112 -13.70 -26.20 -13.24
C CYS A 112 -13.22 -24.75 -13.45
N GLY A 113 -12.45 -24.47 -14.51
CA GLY A 113 -11.84 -23.17 -14.75
C GLY A 113 -10.57 -22.88 -13.92
N PHE A 114 -10.01 -23.89 -13.25
CA PHE A 114 -8.82 -23.72 -12.39
C PHE A 114 -7.54 -23.51 -13.17
N ILE A 115 -7.49 -24.08 -14.39
CA ILE A 115 -6.31 -24.06 -15.24
C ILE A 115 -6.68 -23.65 -16.66
N ASN A 116 -5.70 -23.05 -17.33
CA ASN A 116 -5.70 -22.79 -18.76
C ASN A 116 -4.41 -23.36 -19.36
N GLY A 117 -4.47 -23.75 -20.63
CA GLY A 117 -3.27 -24.12 -21.39
C GLY A 117 -2.49 -22.90 -21.88
N PHE A 118 -1.39 -23.18 -22.56
CA PHE A 118 -0.62 -22.17 -23.28
C PHE A 118 -1.31 -21.81 -24.61
N GLU A 119 -0.95 -20.65 -25.17
CA GLU A 119 -1.49 -20.17 -26.46
C GLU A 119 -1.26 -21.14 -27.62
N ASP A 120 -0.26 -22.03 -27.50
CA ASP A 120 0.06 -23.07 -28.48
C ASP A 120 -0.85 -24.32 -28.37
N GLY A 121 -1.82 -24.34 -27.46
CA GLY A 121 -2.76 -25.45 -27.26
C GLY A 121 -2.18 -26.62 -26.47
N THR A 122 -1.06 -26.41 -25.75
CA THR A 122 -0.44 -27.40 -24.85
C THR A 122 -0.72 -27.10 -23.38
N PHE A 123 -0.61 -28.11 -22.52
CA PHE A 123 -0.62 -27.95 -21.06
C PHE A 123 0.77 -28.09 -20.43
N ARG A 124 1.67 -28.85 -21.07
CA ARG A 124 3.03 -29.19 -20.64
C ARG A 124 3.05 -29.91 -19.29
N PRO A 125 2.43 -31.10 -19.18
CA PRO A 125 2.19 -31.77 -17.90
C PRO A 125 3.48 -32.15 -17.14
N ASP A 126 4.56 -32.47 -17.85
CA ASP A 126 5.84 -32.89 -17.28
C ASP A 126 6.81 -31.73 -17.00
N GLU A 127 6.49 -30.50 -17.40
CA GLU A 127 7.28 -29.32 -17.03
C GLU A 127 7.11 -28.99 -15.55
N LYS A 128 8.16 -28.43 -14.94
CA LYS A 128 8.10 -27.93 -13.57
C LYS A 128 7.17 -26.73 -13.51
N VAL A 129 6.34 -26.68 -12.48
CA VAL A 129 5.41 -25.57 -12.27
C VAL A 129 6.15 -24.43 -11.57
N THR A 130 6.03 -23.23 -12.12
CA THR A 130 6.61 -22.02 -11.52
C THR A 130 5.69 -21.46 -10.43
N PHE A 131 6.24 -20.66 -9.52
CA PHE A 131 5.51 -20.01 -8.45
C PHE A 131 4.32 -19.20 -8.98
N ALA A 132 4.53 -18.33 -9.97
CA ALA A 132 3.47 -17.52 -10.55
C ALA A 132 2.36 -18.37 -11.21
N GLN A 133 2.72 -19.49 -11.83
CA GLN A 133 1.74 -20.43 -12.39
C GLN A 133 0.91 -21.10 -11.29
N ALA A 134 1.55 -21.56 -10.21
CA ALA A 134 0.88 -22.18 -9.07
C ALA A 134 -0.09 -21.22 -8.38
N VAL A 135 0.35 -19.99 -8.11
CA VAL A 135 -0.48 -18.92 -7.52
C VAL A 135 -1.70 -18.64 -8.38
N LYS A 136 -1.52 -18.49 -9.70
CA LYS A 136 -2.62 -18.28 -10.64
C LYS A 136 -3.68 -19.39 -10.57
N MET A 137 -3.26 -20.65 -10.51
CA MET A 137 -4.17 -21.79 -10.43
C MET A 137 -4.91 -21.85 -9.09
N ILE A 138 -4.24 -21.50 -7.99
CA ILE A 138 -4.86 -21.46 -6.65
C ILE A 138 -5.92 -20.36 -6.58
N LEU A 139 -5.61 -19.14 -7.04
CA LEU A 139 -6.57 -18.03 -7.04
C LEU A 139 -7.82 -18.37 -7.87
N ALA A 140 -7.62 -18.98 -9.04
CA ALA A 140 -8.72 -19.47 -9.86
C ALA A 140 -9.56 -20.53 -9.12
N ALA A 141 -8.93 -21.45 -8.38
CA ALA A 141 -9.64 -22.45 -7.58
C ALA A 141 -10.42 -21.85 -6.39
N CYS A 142 -9.92 -20.76 -5.83
CA CYS A 142 -10.59 -19.98 -4.79
C CYS A 142 -11.68 -19.05 -5.33
N GLY A 143 -11.77 -18.84 -6.65
CA GLY A 143 -12.67 -17.84 -7.23
C GLY A 143 -12.30 -16.41 -6.85
N ILE A 144 -11.02 -16.15 -6.63
CA ILE A 144 -10.50 -14.81 -6.28
C ILE A 144 -10.18 -14.05 -7.55
N ASP A 145 -10.88 -12.93 -7.76
CA ASP A 145 -10.53 -11.97 -8.80
C ASP A 145 -9.18 -11.31 -8.47
N THR A 146 -8.41 -11.00 -9.51
CA THR A 146 -7.07 -10.44 -9.35
C THR A 146 -7.04 -8.94 -9.58
N TYR A 147 -5.95 -8.31 -9.15
CA TYR A 147 -5.57 -6.98 -9.64
C TYR A 147 -5.70 -6.93 -11.17
N ALA A 148 -6.20 -5.81 -11.69
CA ALA A 148 -6.13 -5.51 -13.13
C ALA A 148 -4.69 -5.11 -13.52
N ALA A 149 -3.74 -5.99 -13.23
CA ALA A 149 -2.32 -5.86 -13.53
C ALA A 149 -1.86 -7.03 -14.39
N ASP A 150 -0.80 -6.80 -15.15
CA ASP A 150 -0.24 -7.81 -16.05
C ASP A 150 0.29 -9.02 -15.24
N TYR A 151 0.13 -10.21 -15.82
CA TYR A 151 0.78 -11.41 -15.28
C TYR A 151 2.31 -11.21 -15.28
N PRO A 152 3.03 -11.60 -14.21
CA PRO A 152 2.55 -12.37 -13.06
C PRO A 152 2.10 -11.54 -11.85
N PHE A 153 2.46 -10.27 -11.77
CA PHE A 153 2.45 -9.50 -10.52
C PHE A 153 1.05 -9.26 -9.96
N GLY A 154 0.04 -9.08 -10.81
CA GLY A 154 -1.34 -8.93 -10.36
C GLY A 154 -1.88 -10.16 -9.63
N TYR A 155 -1.46 -11.37 -10.03
CA TYR A 155 -1.84 -12.60 -9.33
C TYR A 155 -1.09 -12.74 -8.01
N ILE A 156 0.21 -12.41 -8.01
CA ILE A 156 1.03 -12.47 -6.81
C ILE A 156 0.52 -11.49 -5.76
N GLY A 157 0.20 -10.26 -6.14
CA GLY A 157 -0.38 -9.27 -5.23
C GLY A 157 -1.69 -9.75 -4.61
N SER A 158 -2.62 -10.28 -5.41
CA SER A 158 -3.91 -10.73 -4.85
C SER A 158 -3.75 -11.92 -3.90
N ALA A 159 -2.81 -12.82 -4.19
CA ALA A 159 -2.48 -13.91 -3.27
C ALA A 159 -1.79 -13.42 -1.99
N MET A 160 -0.93 -12.40 -2.09
CA MET A 160 -0.26 -11.75 -0.97
C MET A 160 -1.28 -11.16 0.00
N ASP A 161 -2.24 -10.37 -0.49
CA ASP A 161 -3.27 -9.73 0.35
C ASP A 161 -4.13 -10.76 1.09
N CYS A 162 -4.41 -11.89 0.43
CA CYS A 162 -5.18 -13.00 0.99
C CYS A 162 -4.38 -13.87 1.97
N GLY A 163 -3.10 -13.57 2.23
CA GLY A 163 -2.22 -14.37 3.10
C GLY A 163 -1.84 -15.74 2.50
N ILE A 164 -2.14 -15.97 1.21
CA ILE A 164 -1.89 -17.25 0.55
C ILE A 164 -0.38 -17.52 0.46
N LEU A 165 0.43 -16.46 0.36
CA LEU A 165 1.87 -16.57 0.16
C LEU A 165 2.67 -16.75 1.47
N ASP A 166 2.03 -16.67 2.64
CA ASP A 166 2.72 -16.61 3.94
C ASP A 166 3.67 -17.80 4.17
N GLY A 167 4.95 -17.48 4.37
CA GLY A 167 6.04 -18.44 4.52
C GLY A 167 6.55 -19.05 3.21
N VAL A 168 6.21 -18.48 2.05
CA VAL A 168 6.64 -18.95 0.72
C VAL A 168 7.38 -17.82 -0.02
N SER A 169 8.59 -18.11 -0.52
CA SER A 169 9.35 -17.19 -1.37
C SER A 169 8.60 -16.86 -2.67
N ALA A 170 8.54 -15.58 -3.01
CA ALA A 170 7.69 -15.02 -4.06
C ALA A 170 8.40 -14.74 -5.39
N GLU A 171 9.58 -15.32 -5.63
CA GLU A 171 10.28 -15.22 -6.93
C GLU A 171 9.40 -15.82 -8.06
N PRO A 172 8.90 -15.02 -9.04
CA PRO A 172 7.83 -15.45 -9.95
C PRO A 172 8.12 -16.70 -10.80
N GLU A 173 9.34 -16.82 -11.33
CA GLU A 173 9.75 -17.90 -12.24
C GLU A 173 10.49 -19.04 -11.54
N ARG A 174 10.56 -19.03 -10.20
CA ARG A 174 11.11 -20.13 -9.41
C ARG A 174 10.19 -21.36 -9.54
N ASN A 175 10.78 -22.54 -9.77
CA ASN A 175 10.03 -23.79 -9.63
C ASN A 175 9.68 -24.02 -8.17
N ILE A 176 8.42 -24.37 -7.89
CA ILE A 176 8.01 -24.66 -6.52
C ILE A 176 8.31 -26.10 -6.13
N THR A 177 8.64 -26.27 -4.86
CA THR A 177 8.78 -27.57 -4.21
C THR A 177 7.42 -28.14 -3.83
N ARG A 178 7.42 -29.40 -3.41
CA ARG A 178 6.22 -30.03 -2.86
C ARG A 178 5.78 -29.38 -1.56
N HIS A 179 6.71 -28.89 -0.74
CA HIS A 179 6.41 -28.14 0.48
C HIS A 179 5.72 -26.82 0.16
N ASP A 180 6.26 -26.04 -0.77
CA ASP A 180 5.65 -24.79 -1.23
C ASP A 180 4.19 -25.01 -1.68
N ALA A 181 3.94 -26.04 -2.50
CA ALA A 181 2.60 -26.35 -2.98
C ALA A 181 1.61 -26.66 -1.86
N VAL A 182 2.03 -27.46 -0.88
CA VAL A 182 1.22 -27.81 0.29
C VAL A 182 0.96 -26.57 1.15
N ARG A 183 1.98 -25.73 1.35
CA ARG A 183 1.86 -24.49 2.13
C ARG A 183 0.88 -23.50 1.49
N LEU A 184 1.01 -23.25 0.18
CA LEU A 184 0.08 -22.38 -0.55
C LEU A 184 -1.37 -22.87 -0.48
N MET A 185 -1.60 -24.18 -0.63
CA MET A 185 -2.94 -24.77 -0.52
C MET A 185 -3.50 -24.71 0.91
N TYR A 186 -2.64 -24.90 1.91
CA TYR A 186 -2.99 -24.78 3.33
C TYR A 186 -3.39 -23.35 3.68
N ASN A 187 -2.60 -22.37 3.27
CA ASN A 187 -2.89 -20.96 3.48
C ASN A 187 -4.21 -20.57 2.78
N ALA A 188 -4.41 -20.99 1.53
CA ALA A 188 -5.67 -20.78 0.82
C ALA A 188 -6.88 -21.42 1.53
N TYR A 189 -6.74 -22.63 2.07
CA TYR A 189 -7.78 -23.28 2.86
C TYR A 189 -8.13 -22.48 4.12
N ASN A 190 -7.13 -22.01 4.87
CA ASN A 190 -7.36 -21.25 6.10
C ASN A 190 -7.98 -19.87 5.81
N ALA A 191 -7.46 -19.15 4.81
CA ALA A 191 -8.00 -17.84 4.42
C ALA A 191 -9.49 -17.93 4.07
N VAL A 192 -9.90 -19.00 3.40
CA VAL A 192 -11.30 -19.27 3.08
C VAL A 192 -12.10 -19.74 4.31
N ARG A 193 -11.55 -20.65 5.13
CA ARG A 193 -12.22 -21.22 6.32
C ARG A 193 -12.59 -20.15 7.34
N ASP A 194 -11.67 -19.23 7.60
CA ASP A 194 -11.82 -18.26 8.69
C ASP A 194 -12.73 -17.09 8.29
N GLY A 195 -13.21 -17.06 7.03
CA GLY A 195 -13.99 -15.93 6.49
C GLY A 195 -13.18 -14.64 6.41
N GLU A 196 -11.89 -14.71 6.72
CA GLU A 196 -10.92 -13.61 6.68
C GLU A 196 -10.36 -13.36 5.28
N LEU A 197 -10.91 -14.02 4.26
CA LEU A 197 -10.55 -13.75 2.88
C LEU A 197 -10.93 -12.29 2.59
N LEU A 198 -9.96 -11.40 2.73
CA LEU A 198 -10.04 -10.01 2.32
C LEU A 198 -10.10 -10.00 0.81
N LEU A 199 -11.30 -10.26 0.29
CA LEU A 199 -11.55 -10.36 -1.13
C LEU A 199 -11.22 -9.02 -1.78
N PRO A 200 -10.18 -8.98 -2.64
CA PRO A 200 -9.70 -7.71 -3.13
C PRO A 200 -10.72 -7.03 -4.06
N TYR A 201 -11.73 -7.77 -4.58
CA TYR A 201 -12.71 -7.25 -5.55
C TYR A 201 -14.15 -7.79 -5.45
N THR A 202 -14.36 -9.01 -4.94
CA THR A 202 -15.53 -9.78 -5.36
C THR A 202 -16.79 -9.57 -4.53
N ASP A 203 -16.70 -8.97 -3.35
CA ASP A 203 -17.93 -8.65 -2.63
C ASP A 203 -18.46 -7.28 -3.06
N GLU A 204 -19.49 -7.30 -3.92
CA GLU A 204 -20.38 -6.16 -4.15
C GLU A 204 -21.10 -5.77 -2.87
N ARG A 205 -21.12 -6.61 -1.82
CA ARG A 205 -21.85 -6.36 -0.58
C ARG A 205 -20.99 -6.52 0.67
N TYR A 206 -20.74 -5.42 1.36
CA TYR A 206 -20.20 -5.51 2.71
C TYR A 206 -21.28 -5.99 3.67
N THR A 207 -21.01 -7.05 4.45
CA THR A 207 -21.92 -7.54 5.49
C THR A 207 -21.19 -7.62 6.83
N ASN A 208 -21.63 -6.82 7.80
CA ASN A 208 -21.21 -7.00 9.19
C ASN A 208 -22.28 -7.79 9.96
N THR A 209 -21.93 -9.00 10.38
CA THR A 209 -22.86 -9.90 11.10
C THR A 209 -23.07 -9.54 12.57
N GLU A 210 -22.12 -8.84 13.19
CA GLU A 210 -22.19 -8.37 14.57
C GLU A 210 -23.06 -7.11 14.70
N ASN A 211 -22.85 -6.16 13.78
CA ASN A 211 -23.53 -4.86 13.74
C ASN A 211 -24.81 -4.87 12.88
N GLY A 212 -25.08 -5.97 12.17
CA GLY A 212 -26.40 -6.31 11.62
C GLY A 212 -26.81 -5.61 10.33
N TYR A 213 -25.86 -5.05 9.57
CA TYR A 213 -26.14 -4.34 8.30
C TYR A 213 -25.41 -4.95 7.11
N THR A 214 -26.03 -4.84 5.92
CA THR A 214 -25.47 -5.27 4.62
C THR A 214 -25.63 -4.13 3.61
N ILE A 215 -24.54 -3.73 2.96
CA ILE A 215 -24.52 -2.57 2.07
C ILE A 215 -23.91 -2.97 0.74
N ASP A 216 -24.51 -2.49 -0.35
CA ASP A 216 -23.94 -2.58 -1.68
C ASP A 216 -22.78 -1.59 -1.82
N THR A 217 -21.55 -2.10 -1.85
CA THR A 217 -20.33 -1.34 -2.11
C THR A 217 -20.06 -1.16 -3.60
N GLY A 218 -20.89 -1.79 -4.46
CA GLY A 218 -20.62 -2.11 -5.85
C GLY A 218 -20.16 -0.94 -6.73
N TYR A 219 -19.21 -1.28 -7.60
CA TYR A 219 -19.43 -1.25 -9.05
C TYR A 219 -19.57 -2.71 -9.45
N GLY A 220 -20.70 -3.12 -10.03
CA GLY A 220 -20.75 -4.45 -10.63
C GLY A 220 -19.59 -4.61 -11.60
N LEU A 221 -19.00 -5.81 -11.66
CA LEU A 221 -18.04 -6.18 -12.71
C LEU A 221 -18.49 -5.49 -13.99
N PHE A 222 -17.67 -4.58 -14.52
CA PHE A 222 -17.86 -4.13 -15.88
C PHE A 222 -18.08 -5.41 -16.67
N GLU A 223 -19.25 -5.59 -17.29
CA GLU A 223 -19.41 -6.59 -18.32
C GLU A 223 -18.24 -6.35 -19.26
N VAL A 224 -17.24 -7.25 -19.19
CA VAL A 224 -16.23 -7.33 -20.22
C VAL A 224 -17.06 -7.63 -21.45
N SER A 225 -17.32 -6.61 -22.25
CA SER A 225 -18.02 -6.78 -23.50
C SER A 225 -17.23 -7.85 -24.24
N GLU A 226 -17.86 -9.01 -24.45
CA GLU A 226 -17.39 -10.04 -25.36
C GLU A 226 -17.20 -9.40 -26.73
N SER A 227 -16.03 -8.84 -26.98
CA SER A 227 -15.67 -8.34 -28.29
C SER A 227 -14.16 -8.35 -28.47
N TYR A 228 -13.55 -9.52 -28.25
CA TYR A 228 -12.38 -9.96 -29.00
C TYR A 228 -12.38 -11.50 -29.08
N VAL A 229 -13.42 -12.04 -29.73
CA VAL A 229 -13.33 -13.29 -30.47
C VAL A 229 -13.74 -12.98 -31.89
N THR A 230 -12.77 -12.87 -32.79
CA THR A 230 -13.03 -13.07 -34.21
C THR A 230 -12.26 -14.29 -34.64
N GLU A 231 -12.92 -15.44 -34.61
CA GLU A 231 -12.65 -16.50 -35.56
C GLU A 231 -13.85 -16.60 -36.49
N ASP A 232 -13.65 -16.23 -37.75
CA ASP A 232 -14.36 -16.84 -38.86
C ASP A 232 -13.56 -16.57 -40.14
N ASP A 233 -12.60 -17.45 -40.42
CA ASP A 233 -12.00 -17.60 -41.75
C ASP A 233 -12.12 -19.08 -42.16
N ALA A 234 -13.31 -19.45 -42.64
CA ALA A 234 -13.49 -20.65 -43.44
C ALA A 234 -14.46 -20.40 -44.60
N ALA A 235 -13.85 -20.10 -45.74
CA ALA A 235 -14.29 -20.45 -47.09
C ALA A 235 -15.58 -19.82 -47.66
N ALA A 236 -15.41 -18.92 -48.62
CA ALA A 236 -16.15 -19.01 -49.89
C ALA A 236 -15.46 -18.19 -51.01
N ASP A 237 -15.08 -18.93 -52.05
CA ASP A 237 -15.50 -18.72 -53.44
C ASP A 237 -15.31 -17.35 -54.10
N GLY A 238 -14.65 -17.39 -55.25
CA GLY A 238 -14.41 -16.24 -56.09
C GLY A 238 -15.66 -15.82 -56.86
N SER A 239 -15.86 -14.52 -56.99
CA SER A 239 -16.54 -13.95 -58.17
C SER A 239 -16.42 -12.43 -58.14
N SER A 240 -15.48 -11.93 -58.94
CA SER A 240 -15.43 -10.55 -59.40
C SER A 240 -16.66 -10.18 -60.25
N GLY A 241 -17.30 -9.04 -59.99
CA GLY A 241 -18.15 -8.38 -60.99
C GLY A 241 -19.08 -7.26 -60.51
N GLY A 242 -18.77 -6.02 -60.88
CA GLY A 242 -19.74 -5.15 -61.56
C GLY A 242 -20.48 -4.01 -60.83
N THR A 243 -19.91 -2.79 -60.91
CA THR A 243 -20.52 -1.48 -61.28
C THR A 243 -21.80 -0.93 -60.61
N GLY A 244 -21.74 0.35 -60.18
CA GLY A 244 -22.89 1.28 -60.20
C GLY A 244 -22.75 2.54 -59.34
N SER A 245 -22.56 3.72 -59.96
CA SER A 245 -22.55 5.06 -59.34
C SER A 245 -23.94 5.57 -58.94
N ILE A 246 -24.02 6.61 -58.08
CA ILE A 246 -24.82 7.86 -58.25
C ILE A 246 -24.56 8.81 -57.04
N ALA A 247 -24.21 10.08 -57.30
CA ALA A 247 -24.23 11.25 -56.37
C ALA A 247 -25.62 11.95 -56.45
N PRO A 248 -25.97 13.13 -55.84
CA PRO A 248 -25.24 14.18 -55.07
C PRO A 248 -26.15 14.74 -53.90
N PRO A 249 -26.25 16.05 -53.51
CA PRO A 249 -25.37 17.25 -53.55
C PRO A 249 -25.28 18.08 -52.21
N MET A 250 -24.43 19.11 -52.20
CA MET A 250 -24.45 20.29 -51.30
C MET A 250 -25.14 21.52 -51.94
N GLY A 251 -25.72 22.41 -51.11
CA GLY A 251 -25.60 23.88 -51.26
C GLY A 251 -26.84 24.80 -51.07
N SER A 252 -26.76 25.76 -50.12
CA SER A 252 -26.76 27.24 -50.36
C SER A 252 -27.56 28.12 -49.37
N GLY A 253 -27.01 29.33 -49.06
CA GLY A 253 -27.78 30.52 -48.64
C GLY A 253 -27.04 31.52 -47.73
N SER A 254 -26.59 32.67 -48.26
CA SER A 254 -25.96 33.80 -47.52
C SER A 254 -26.89 35.03 -47.39
N THR A 255 -26.57 36.02 -46.53
CA THR A 255 -26.73 37.48 -46.81
C THR A 255 -26.10 38.43 -45.74
N ALA A 256 -25.19 39.27 -46.25
CA ALA A 256 -24.66 40.63 -45.96
C ALA A 256 -24.97 41.54 -44.71
N GLY A 257 -23.91 42.28 -44.30
CA GLY A 257 -23.86 43.73 -43.91
C GLY A 257 -23.40 44.03 -42.46
N GLY A 258 -22.46 44.93 -42.08
CA GLY A 258 -21.53 45.89 -42.73
C GLY A 258 -20.95 46.90 -41.69
N GLY A 259 -19.69 47.37 -41.87
CA GLY A 259 -19.06 48.60 -41.29
C GLY A 259 -18.02 48.40 -40.16
N SER A 260 -16.69 48.46 -40.36
CA SER A 260 -15.74 49.63 -40.48
C SER A 260 -15.64 50.54 -39.23
N ALA A 261 -14.50 51.08 -38.76
CA ALA A 261 -13.07 51.01 -39.06
C ALA A 261 -12.29 51.89 -38.03
N SER A 262 -11.01 51.58 -37.75
CA SER A 262 -9.86 52.49 -37.51
C SER A 262 -8.68 51.65 -36.94
N GLY A 263 -7.42 51.71 -37.36
CA GLY A 263 -6.71 52.58 -38.30
C GLY A 263 -5.32 52.92 -37.76
N ASN A 264 -4.27 52.61 -38.54
CA ASN A 264 -2.84 53.01 -38.51
C ASN A 264 -1.85 52.23 -37.59
N VAL A 265 -0.80 51.54 -38.09
CA VAL A 265 0.38 51.91 -38.96
C VAL A 265 1.41 52.70 -38.13
N SER A 266 2.70 52.37 -37.97
CA SER A 266 3.74 51.93 -38.92
C SER A 266 5.03 51.38 -38.24
N SER A 267 5.83 50.61 -39.02
CA SER A 267 7.32 50.61 -39.17
C SER A 267 8.24 50.59 -37.93
N GLY A 268 9.32 49.80 -37.83
CA GLY A 268 10.09 49.00 -38.80
C GLY A 268 11.58 49.00 -38.41
N SER A 269 12.31 47.95 -38.84
CA SER A 269 13.79 47.84 -39.04
C SER A 269 14.73 47.94 -37.81
N VAL A 270 15.86 47.24 -37.65
CA VAL A 270 16.72 46.36 -38.48
C VAL A 270 17.83 45.74 -37.59
N SER A 271 18.48 44.67 -38.11
CA SER A 271 19.82 44.10 -37.81
C SER A 271 19.89 43.00 -36.74
N GLY A 272 20.59 41.88 -36.93
CA GLY A 272 21.41 41.38 -38.04
C GLY A 272 22.34 40.25 -37.56
N GLY A 273 22.63 39.26 -38.42
CA GLY A 273 23.76 38.31 -38.34
C GLY A 273 23.53 37.06 -37.48
N ALA A 274 23.31 35.87 -38.06
CA ALA A 274 24.32 34.90 -38.56
C ALA A 274 25.04 34.16 -37.40
N GLY A 275 25.12 32.83 -37.34
CA GLY A 275 24.70 31.74 -38.23
C GLY A 275 25.19 30.40 -37.66
N GLY A 276 24.78 29.28 -38.28
CA GLY A 276 25.37 27.96 -38.05
C GLY A 276 24.33 26.85 -37.91
N GLY A 277 23.87 26.30 -39.04
CA GLY A 277 23.09 25.05 -39.07
C GLY A 277 23.91 23.89 -39.63
N VAL A 278 23.50 22.66 -39.33
CA VAL A 278 23.69 21.46 -40.17
C VAL A 278 22.55 20.48 -39.79
N SER A 279 21.46 20.41 -40.54
CA SER A 279 21.17 19.49 -41.65
C SER A 279 20.98 18.02 -41.21
N GLY A 280 19.72 17.65 -40.97
CA GLY A 280 19.27 16.26 -40.87
C GLY A 280 19.17 15.61 -42.25
N SER A 281 19.75 14.42 -42.38
CA SER A 281 19.63 13.56 -43.55
C SER A 281 18.65 12.43 -43.25
N ILE A 282 17.62 12.33 -44.09
CA ILE A 282 16.66 11.24 -44.16
C ILE A 282 17.34 10.06 -44.86
N ILE A 283 17.38 8.89 -44.22
CA ILE A 283 17.66 7.60 -44.86
C ILE A 283 16.53 6.64 -44.47
N GLY A 284 15.84 6.09 -45.48
CA GLY A 284 14.77 5.09 -45.32
C GLY A 284 15.32 3.69 -45.01
N PRO A 285 14.45 2.76 -44.57
CA PRO A 285 14.88 1.51 -43.96
C PRO A 285 15.25 0.45 -45.00
N ASP A 286 16.35 -0.25 -44.74
CA ASP A 286 16.66 -1.57 -45.32
C ASP A 286 16.65 -2.62 -44.20
N ALA A 287 16.35 -3.85 -44.58
CA ALA A 287 15.75 -4.90 -43.76
C ALA A 287 16.68 -5.61 -42.76
N SER A 288 16.02 -6.36 -41.86
CA SER A 288 16.46 -7.54 -41.12
C SER A 288 17.22 -7.35 -39.80
N SER A 289 16.47 -7.35 -38.69
CA SER A 289 16.87 -7.98 -37.44
C SER A 289 15.65 -8.18 -36.53
N SER A 290 15.51 -9.39 -36.01
CA SER A 290 14.64 -9.86 -34.92
C SER A 290 14.11 -8.75 -34.00
N GLY A 291 12.79 -8.57 -34.02
CA GLY A 291 12.08 -7.59 -33.19
C GLY A 291 12.06 -8.03 -31.73
N THR A 292 12.82 -7.32 -30.91
CA THR A 292 12.55 -7.17 -29.48
C THR A 292 11.36 -6.21 -29.39
N TYR A 293 10.21 -6.68 -28.91
CA TYR A 293 9.11 -5.80 -28.53
C TYR A 293 9.53 -5.04 -27.26
N ILE A 294 10.12 -3.85 -27.45
CA ILE A 294 10.21 -2.88 -26.35
C ILE A 294 8.82 -2.24 -26.27
N TYR A 295 8.02 -2.68 -25.29
CA TYR A 295 6.86 -1.91 -24.85
C TYR A 295 7.37 -0.66 -24.15
N GLY A 296 7.52 0.43 -24.92
CA GLY A 296 7.57 1.76 -24.34
C GLY A 296 6.19 2.07 -23.75
N ASN A 297 6.09 2.11 -22.43
CA ASN A 297 4.91 2.59 -21.72
C ASN A 297 4.64 4.06 -22.14
N PRO A 298 3.49 4.39 -22.76
CA PRO A 298 3.18 5.75 -23.18
C PRO A 298 2.55 6.61 -22.06
N TYR A 299 2.43 6.12 -20.83
CA TYR A 299 2.07 6.95 -19.69
C TYR A 299 3.32 7.61 -19.12
N LEU A 300 3.57 8.86 -19.50
CA LEU A 300 4.33 9.78 -18.64
C LEU A 300 3.56 9.85 -17.31
N SER A 301 4.12 9.24 -16.26
CA SER A 301 3.58 9.33 -14.91
C SER A 301 3.44 10.80 -14.51
N ALA A 302 2.26 11.18 -14.00
CA ALA A 302 2.03 12.51 -13.43
C ALA A 302 2.28 12.52 -11.92
N GLU A 303 2.84 11.44 -11.36
CA GLU A 303 3.15 11.37 -9.93
C GLU A 303 4.24 12.39 -9.55
N GLU A 304 4.10 13.01 -8.37
CA GLU A 304 5.02 14.03 -7.86
C GLU A 304 5.59 13.62 -6.50
N TYR A 305 6.91 13.58 -6.40
CA TYR A 305 7.67 13.32 -5.17
C TYR A 305 8.63 14.47 -4.90
N GLU A 306 8.81 14.82 -3.63
CA GLU A 306 9.78 15.85 -3.26
C GLU A 306 11.21 15.33 -3.46
N SER A 307 12.10 16.16 -4.00
CA SER A 307 13.52 15.81 -4.09
C SER A 307 14.24 16.19 -2.80
N TYR A 308 14.98 15.25 -2.23
CA TYR A 308 15.85 15.49 -1.08
C TYR A 308 17.24 14.90 -1.31
N GLU A 309 18.22 15.40 -0.57
CA GLU A 309 19.56 14.86 -0.53
C GLU A 309 19.70 14.00 0.73
N PRO A 310 20.06 12.71 0.61
CA PRO A 310 20.23 11.84 1.75
C PRO A 310 21.23 12.38 2.78
N ASN A 311 20.98 12.10 4.05
CA ASN A 311 21.81 12.57 5.13
C ASN A 311 23.26 12.07 5.04
N GLY A 312 24.22 12.98 5.25
CA GLY A 312 25.65 12.69 5.30
C GLY A 312 26.19 12.52 6.74
N PHE A 313 27.44 12.07 6.85
CA PHE A 313 28.14 12.02 8.14
C PHE A 313 28.42 13.43 8.70
N LYS A 314 28.09 13.62 9.97
CA LYS A 314 28.37 14.82 10.76
C LYS A 314 29.42 14.49 11.83
N ARG A 315 30.42 15.36 11.97
CA ARG A 315 31.48 15.20 12.98
C ARG A 315 30.98 15.69 14.34
N THR A 316 30.97 14.82 15.35
CA THR A 316 30.43 15.10 16.69
C THR A 316 31.12 16.29 17.36
N THR A 317 32.42 16.49 17.11
CA THR A 317 33.17 17.62 17.69
C THR A 317 32.76 18.98 17.14
N LEU A 318 32.13 19.03 15.96
CA LEU A 318 31.65 20.27 15.32
C LEU A 318 30.14 20.43 15.46
N SER A 319 29.40 19.32 15.36
CA SER A 319 27.94 19.29 15.37
C SER A 319 27.47 18.14 16.28
N PRO A 320 27.56 18.28 17.62
CA PRO A 320 27.24 17.19 18.55
C PRO A 320 25.74 16.87 18.64
N LEU A 321 24.88 17.73 18.10
CA LEU A 321 23.43 17.62 18.17
C LEU A 321 22.83 17.23 16.82
N SER A 322 21.96 16.22 16.82
CA SER A 322 21.06 15.90 15.71
C SER A 322 19.63 16.16 16.15
N THR A 323 18.94 17.11 15.50
CA THR A 323 17.56 17.51 15.88
C THR A 323 16.61 17.26 14.72
N PHE A 324 15.46 16.66 15.00
CA PHE A 324 14.43 16.37 14.00
C PHE A 324 13.06 16.29 14.66
N SER A 325 12.03 16.54 13.86
CA SER A 325 10.64 16.29 14.20
C SER A 325 10.36 14.79 14.22
N ILE A 326 9.50 14.34 15.15
CA ILE A 326 8.97 12.97 15.06
C ILE A 326 8.15 12.80 13.77
N ASP A 327 8.09 11.57 13.25
CA ASP A 327 7.30 11.20 12.09
C ASP A 327 6.62 9.85 12.34
N THR A 328 5.36 9.72 11.95
CA THR A 328 4.55 8.50 12.10
C THR A 328 3.96 8.04 10.77
N ASP A 329 4.35 8.68 9.67
CA ASP A 329 3.83 8.37 8.35
C ASP A 329 4.35 7.01 7.86
N THR A 330 3.51 6.31 7.11
CA THR A 330 3.83 4.95 6.63
C THR A 330 3.52 4.75 5.14
N ALA A 331 3.25 5.83 4.41
CA ALA A 331 2.78 5.79 3.02
C ALA A 331 3.82 5.20 2.06
N SER A 332 5.12 5.39 2.32
CA SER A 332 6.22 4.92 1.47
C SER A 332 6.21 3.41 1.28
N TYR A 333 5.90 2.63 2.32
CA TYR A 333 5.87 1.17 2.21
C TYR A 333 4.76 0.68 1.29
N SER A 334 3.55 1.20 1.47
CA SER A 334 2.38 0.85 0.65
C SER A 334 2.56 1.34 -0.80
N ASN A 335 3.20 2.50 -1.00
CA ASN A 335 3.55 2.99 -2.34
C ASN A 335 4.64 2.11 -3.00
N MET A 336 5.62 1.65 -2.22
CA MET A 336 6.65 0.70 -2.66
C MET A 336 6.01 -0.62 -3.10
N ARG A 337 5.18 -1.23 -2.26
CA ARG A 337 4.44 -2.47 -2.53
C ARG A 337 3.66 -2.36 -3.83
N ARG A 338 2.91 -1.26 -4.01
CA ARG A 338 2.20 -0.94 -5.25
C ARG A 338 3.11 -0.93 -6.50
N PHE A 339 4.30 -0.31 -6.46
CA PHE A 339 5.22 -0.32 -7.61
C PHE A 339 5.68 -1.74 -7.96
N ILE A 340 6.07 -2.50 -6.94
CA ILE A 340 6.57 -3.88 -7.07
C ILE A 340 5.48 -4.80 -7.64
N LEU A 341 4.26 -4.71 -7.11
CA LEU A 341 3.11 -5.50 -7.56
C LEU A 341 2.56 -5.07 -8.93
N ASN A 342 3.06 -3.96 -9.48
CA ASN A 342 2.89 -3.57 -10.88
C ASN A 342 4.06 -3.99 -11.78
N GLY A 343 5.05 -4.70 -11.25
CA GLY A 343 6.22 -5.16 -12.01
C GLY A 343 7.26 -4.08 -12.28
N SER A 344 7.35 -3.05 -11.44
CA SER A 344 8.28 -1.94 -11.60
C SER A 344 9.03 -1.62 -10.31
N MET A 345 10.24 -1.08 -10.44
CA MET A 345 10.95 -0.51 -9.29
C MET A 345 10.29 0.81 -8.87
N PRO A 346 10.33 1.17 -7.57
CA PRO A 346 9.88 2.47 -7.09
C PRO A 346 10.54 3.63 -7.85
N ALA A 347 9.79 4.71 -8.05
CA ALA A 347 10.33 5.93 -8.64
C ALA A 347 11.39 6.57 -7.73
N ALA A 348 12.31 7.34 -8.30
CA ALA A 348 13.30 8.07 -7.52
C ALA A 348 12.61 9.02 -6.52
N ASN A 349 13.14 9.09 -5.29
CA ASN A 349 12.62 9.88 -4.17
C ASN A 349 11.18 9.52 -3.72
N SER A 350 10.61 8.39 -4.19
CA SER A 350 9.28 7.95 -3.76
C SER A 350 9.27 7.21 -2.43
N ILE A 351 10.45 7.03 -1.82
CA ILE A 351 10.68 6.16 -0.67
C ILE A 351 11.42 6.92 0.41
N ARG A 352 10.69 7.37 1.44
CA ARG A 352 11.26 7.85 2.68
C ARG A 352 11.71 6.66 3.53
N THR A 353 12.99 6.67 3.93
CA THR A 353 13.59 5.48 4.57
C THR A 353 13.07 5.29 5.98
N GLU A 354 12.80 6.38 6.69
CA GLU A 354 12.16 6.42 7.99
C GLU A 354 10.74 5.86 7.96
N GLU A 355 9.94 6.14 6.92
CA GLU A 355 8.58 5.59 6.81
C GLU A 355 8.62 4.08 6.54
N LEU A 356 9.62 3.58 5.78
CA LEU A 356 9.81 2.12 5.62
C LEU A 356 10.17 1.44 6.94
N ILE A 357 11.01 2.08 7.76
CA ILE A 357 11.37 1.56 9.09
C ILE A 357 10.14 1.60 10.00
N ASN A 358 9.42 2.72 10.05
CA ASN A 358 8.28 2.92 10.95
C ASN A 358 6.98 2.24 10.50
N TYR A 359 6.94 1.62 9.31
CA TYR A 359 5.80 0.81 8.90
C TYR A 359 5.58 -0.41 9.81
N PHE A 360 6.67 -0.99 10.33
CA PHE A 360 6.60 -2.27 11.06
C PHE A 360 6.32 -2.13 12.55
N SER A 361 5.68 -3.16 13.08
CA SER A 361 5.50 -3.30 14.52
C SER A 361 6.77 -3.80 15.23
N TYR A 362 7.22 -3.04 16.23
CA TYR A 362 8.36 -3.35 17.09
C TYR A 362 7.94 -3.62 18.53
N ASP A 363 8.64 -4.53 19.20
CA ASP A 363 8.69 -4.56 20.66
C ASP A 363 9.35 -3.27 21.14
N ALA A 364 8.64 -2.55 22.00
CA ALA A 364 9.00 -1.20 22.40
C ALA A 364 8.89 -1.05 23.92
N PRO A 365 9.69 -0.16 24.53
CA PRO A 365 9.62 0.06 25.96
C PRO A 365 8.30 0.75 26.29
N ILE A 366 7.68 0.33 27.41
CA ILE A 366 6.44 0.94 27.88
C ILE A 366 6.78 2.11 28.81
N PRO A 367 6.17 3.30 28.63
CA PRO A 367 6.32 4.41 29.57
C PRO A 367 6.01 3.99 31.01
N ALA A 368 6.85 4.39 31.95
CA ALA A 368 6.61 4.12 33.36
C ALA A 368 5.33 4.82 33.86
N GLU A 369 4.74 4.34 34.96
CA GLU A 369 3.53 4.94 35.52
C GLU A 369 3.71 6.45 35.78
N GLY A 370 2.87 7.27 35.13
CA GLY A 370 2.92 8.74 35.20
C GLY A 370 3.93 9.41 34.26
N GLU A 371 4.64 8.64 33.43
CA GLU A 371 5.53 9.14 32.39
C GLU A 371 4.86 9.07 31.01
N GLN A 372 5.09 10.11 30.20
CA GLN A 372 4.47 10.25 28.87
C GLN A 372 5.26 9.52 27.78
N PHE A 373 6.55 9.26 28.03
CA PHE A 373 7.46 8.66 27.06
C PHE A 373 8.34 7.59 27.71
N ALA A 374 8.66 6.58 26.93
CA ALA A 374 9.84 5.75 27.13
C ALA A 374 10.74 5.86 25.89
N ALA A 375 12.04 5.75 26.10
CA ALA A 375 12.99 5.66 25.02
C ALA A 375 14.12 4.70 25.39
N GLU A 376 14.58 3.95 24.40
CA GLU A 376 15.75 3.09 24.51
C GLU A 376 16.55 3.12 23.22
N ALA A 377 17.76 2.56 23.27
CA ALA A 377 18.55 2.35 22.08
C ALA A 377 19.36 1.06 22.16
N GLU A 378 19.47 0.39 21.02
CA GLU A 378 20.33 -0.76 20.83
C GLU A 378 21.50 -0.38 19.91
N ILE A 379 22.74 -0.69 20.32
CA ILE A 379 23.96 -0.45 19.54
C ILE A 379 24.54 -1.79 19.09
N THR A 380 24.79 -1.92 17.78
CA THR A 380 25.27 -3.16 17.19
C THR A 380 26.14 -2.90 15.95
N ASP A 381 26.61 -3.96 15.27
CA ASP A 381 27.37 -3.84 14.02
C ASP A 381 26.46 -3.35 12.88
N CYS A 382 26.95 -2.42 12.08
CA CYS A 382 26.25 -1.95 10.89
C CYS A 382 26.37 -2.99 9.75
N PRO A 383 25.28 -3.47 9.14
CA PRO A 383 25.38 -4.54 8.14
C PRO A 383 25.87 -4.08 6.77
N TRP A 384 25.97 -2.78 6.51
CA TRP A 384 26.43 -2.22 5.23
C TRP A 384 27.77 -1.50 5.29
N SER A 385 28.45 -1.46 6.44
CA SER A 385 29.75 -0.80 6.61
C SER A 385 30.54 -1.35 7.81
N ASP A 386 31.79 -0.92 7.99
CA ASP A 386 32.61 -1.27 9.17
C ASP A 386 32.23 -0.45 10.44
N ASN A 387 31.14 0.32 10.38
CA ASN A 387 30.69 1.20 11.46
C ASN A 387 29.75 0.46 12.44
N LYS A 388 29.29 1.17 13.47
CA LYS A 388 28.21 0.71 14.34
C LYS A 388 26.88 1.28 13.88
N LEU A 389 25.79 0.64 14.29
CA LEU A 389 24.43 1.11 14.12
C LEU A 389 23.81 1.32 15.50
N ALA A 390 23.04 2.40 15.66
CA ALA A 390 22.17 2.58 16.81
C ALA A 390 20.71 2.65 16.34
N ARG A 391 19.88 1.72 16.82
CA ARG A 391 18.42 1.78 16.68
C ARG A 391 17.87 2.44 17.93
N ILE A 392 17.25 3.59 17.78
CA ILE A 392 16.55 4.32 18.85
C ILE A 392 15.06 4.03 18.71
N THR A 393 14.42 3.59 19.79
CA THR A 393 12.98 3.38 19.85
C THR A 393 12.38 4.32 20.89
N VAL A 394 11.35 5.07 20.50
CA VAL A 394 10.59 5.98 21.35
C VAL A 394 9.12 5.57 21.34
N THR A 395 8.52 5.46 22.52
CA THR A 395 7.12 5.08 22.70
C THR A 395 6.37 6.18 23.42
N GLY A 396 5.21 6.55 22.87
CA GLY A 396 4.25 7.45 23.53
C GLY A 396 3.36 6.70 24.52
N GLY A 397 2.91 7.40 25.56
CA GLY A 397 1.88 6.89 26.46
C GLY A 397 0.58 6.55 25.74
N THR A 398 -0.29 5.80 26.40
CA THR A 398 -1.65 5.52 25.91
C THR A 398 -2.62 6.57 26.44
N ALA A 399 -3.48 7.11 25.58
CA ALA A 399 -4.60 7.96 25.98
C ALA A 399 -5.70 7.09 26.59
N GLU A 400 -6.15 7.41 27.81
CA GLU A 400 -7.48 7.02 28.27
C GLU A 400 -8.45 8.13 27.87
N SER A 401 -9.00 8.08 26.65
CA SER A 401 -9.97 9.09 26.20
C SER A 401 -11.30 8.45 25.83
N ASP A 402 -12.24 8.47 26.78
CA ASP A 402 -13.67 8.19 26.54
C ASP A 402 -14.37 9.33 25.74
N LYS A 403 -13.61 10.29 25.21
CA LYS A 403 -14.19 11.45 24.51
C LYS A 403 -14.59 11.06 23.08
N PRO A 404 -15.78 11.44 22.63
CA PRO A 404 -16.23 11.13 21.27
C PRO A 404 -15.40 11.87 20.21
N SER A 405 -15.44 11.33 19.00
CA SER A 405 -14.87 11.86 17.78
C SER A 405 -15.95 12.45 16.87
N ASN A 406 -15.67 13.61 16.29
CA ASN A 406 -16.42 14.22 15.20
C ASN A 406 -15.56 14.15 13.93
N LEU A 407 -15.90 13.23 13.04
CA LEU A 407 -15.15 12.91 11.84
C LEU A 407 -15.87 13.45 10.61
N VAL A 408 -15.18 14.30 9.85
CA VAL A 408 -15.66 14.79 8.56
C VAL A 408 -14.82 14.17 7.46
N PHE A 409 -15.42 13.26 6.68
CA PHE A 409 -14.78 12.72 5.49
C PHE A 409 -14.91 13.71 4.35
N LEU A 410 -13.77 14.12 3.81
CA LEU A 410 -13.66 14.91 2.60
C LEU A 410 -13.21 14.00 1.46
N ILE A 411 -14.15 13.60 0.62
CA ILE A 411 -13.95 12.52 -0.36
C ILE A 411 -13.88 13.07 -1.77
N ASP A 412 -12.80 12.76 -2.47
CA ASP A 412 -12.70 12.89 -3.91
C ASP A 412 -13.63 11.87 -4.58
N VAL A 413 -14.59 12.36 -5.35
CA VAL A 413 -15.46 11.52 -6.20
C VAL A 413 -15.30 11.89 -7.68
N SER A 414 -14.13 12.37 -8.08
CA SER A 414 -13.83 12.64 -9.49
C SER A 414 -13.85 11.37 -10.34
N GLY A 415 -13.92 11.52 -11.67
CA GLY A 415 -13.95 10.37 -12.58
C GLY A 415 -12.73 9.44 -12.48
N SER A 416 -11.57 9.94 -12.02
CA SER A 416 -10.37 9.14 -11.85
C SER A 416 -10.45 8.18 -10.66
N MET A 417 -11.37 8.44 -9.71
CA MET A 417 -11.64 7.59 -8.54
C MET A 417 -12.47 6.34 -8.87
N ALA A 418 -12.80 6.09 -10.13
CA ALA A 418 -13.67 4.97 -10.54
C ALA A 418 -13.00 3.60 -10.53
N SER A 419 -11.67 3.53 -10.50
CA SER A 419 -10.95 2.25 -10.40
C SER A 419 -11.23 1.57 -9.05
N TYR A 420 -11.23 0.24 -9.04
CA TYR A 420 -11.49 -0.58 -7.85
C TYR A 420 -10.64 -0.19 -6.62
N ASN A 421 -9.37 0.17 -6.82
CA ASN A 421 -8.40 0.53 -5.78
C ASN A 421 -8.47 2.03 -5.42
N LYS A 422 -9.64 2.64 -5.65
CA LYS A 422 -9.91 4.04 -5.32
C LYS A 422 -11.21 4.15 -4.56
N LEU A 423 -12.24 4.80 -5.09
CA LEU A 423 -13.51 5.00 -4.37
C LEU A 423 -14.15 3.69 -3.87
N PRO A 424 -14.15 2.57 -4.63
CA PRO A 424 -14.70 1.31 -4.14
C PRO A 424 -13.93 0.76 -2.93
N MET A 425 -12.59 0.83 -2.94
CA MET A 425 -11.76 0.47 -1.79
C MET A 425 -11.95 1.42 -0.62
N LEU A 426 -12.04 2.73 -0.87
CA LEU A 426 -12.35 3.73 0.16
C LEU A 426 -13.70 3.45 0.83
N LYS A 427 -14.74 3.09 0.08
CA LYS A 427 -16.04 2.71 0.67
C LYS A 427 -15.88 1.57 1.66
N LYS A 428 -15.14 0.51 1.30
CA LYS A 428 -14.88 -0.63 2.19
C LYS A 428 -14.07 -0.21 3.41
N ALA A 429 -13.03 0.60 3.22
CA ALA A 429 -12.20 1.14 4.28
C ALA A 429 -12.99 1.99 5.29
N MET A 430 -13.93 2.81 4.81
CA MET A 430 -14.83 3.58 5.67
C MET A 430 -15.80 2.70 6.48
N LEU A 431 -16.23 1.57 5.93
CA LEU A 431 -17.09 0.62 6.66
C LEU A 431 -16.32 -0.11 7.76
N ILE A 432 -15.05 -0.47 7.50
CA ILE A 432 -14.14 -0.97 8.53
C ILE A 432 -14.00 0.06 9.65
N LEU A 433 -13.70 1.33 9.31
CA LEU A 433 -13.62 2.39 10.31
C LEU A 433 -14.93 2.54 11.09
N LEU A 434 -16.08 2.54 10.41
CA LEU A 434 -17.38 2.69 11.05
C LEU A 434 -17.56 1.66 12.17
N ASP A 435 -17.10 0.43 11.99
CA ASP A 435 -17.21 -0.63 12.99
C ASP A 435 -16.37 -0.41 14.26
N GLU A 436 -15.26 0.34 14.17
CA GLU A 436 -14.44 0.71 15.33
C GLU A 436 -14.97 1.93 16.09
N LEU A 437 -15.79 2.77 15.45
CA LEU A 437 -16.33 3.98 16.08
C LEU A 437 -17.38 3.64 17.15
N GLY A 438 -17.36 4.39 18.25
CA GLY A 438 -18.35 4.30 19.32
C GLY A 438 -19.67 5.01 18.97
N ASP A 439 -20.76 4.66 19.66
CA ASP A 439 -22.11 5.17 19.35
C ASP A 439 -22.27 6.70 19.47
N GLU A 440 -21.42 7.35 20.27
CA GLU A 440 -21.40 8.80 20.50
C GLU A 440 -20.51 9.55 19.49
N ASP A 441 -19.74 8.83 18.67
CA ASP A 441 -18.99 9.44 17.58
C ASP A 441 -19.95 9.95 16.51
N THR A 442 -19.50 10.92 15.71
CA THR A 442 -20.30 11.54 14.65
C THR A 442 -19.54 11.51 13.34
N VAL A 443 -20.21 11.13 12.26
CA VAL A 443 -19.67 11.12 10.90
C VAL A 443 -20.43 12.10 10.02
N SER A 444 -19.69 12.90 9.27
CA SER A 444 -20.20 13.69 8.14
C SER A 444 -19.46 13.31 6.87
N ILE A 445 -20.14 13.35 5.72
CA ILE A 445 -19.53 13.02 4.42
C ILE A 445 -19.71 14.20 3.49
N ILE A 446 -18.59 14.75 3.05
CA ILE A 446 -18.51 15.83 2.07
C ILE A 446 -17.77 15.28 0.86
N THR A 447 -18.34 15.49 -0.31
CA THR A 447 -17.70 15.10 -1.56
C THR A 447 -17.27 16.32 -2.34
N TYR A 448 -16.22 16.17 -3.12
CA TYR A 448 -15.85 17.13 -4.14
C TYR A 448 -15.54 16.46 -5.46
N SER A 449 -15.99 17.11 -6.52
CA SER A 449 -15.58 16.83 -7.90
C SER A 449 -15.67 18.12 -8.70
N GLY A 450 -16.61 18.27 -9.64
CA GLY A 450 -16.89 19.56 -10.29
C GLY A 450 -17.54 20.62 -9.36
N SER A 451 -18.04 20.19 -8.19
CA SER A 451 -18.59 21.02 -7.12
C SER A 451 -18.40 20.31 -5.78
N ALA A 452 -18.43 21.06 -4.68
CA ALA A 452 -18.48 20.50 -3.33
C ALA A 452 -19.94 20.28 -2.88
N GLY A 453 -20.20 19.23 -2.12
CA GLY A 453 -21.53 18.95 -1.58
C GLY A 453 -21.51 18.05 -0.35
N VAL A 454 -22.46 18.30 0.56
CA VAL A 454 -22.73 17.44 1.71
C VAL A 454 -23.55 16.24 1.24
N VAL A 455 -23.02 15.04 1.44
CA VAL A 455 -23.71 13.76 1.18
C VAL A 455 -24.38 13.27 2.46
N LEU A 456 -23.70 13.46 3.60
CA LEU A 456 -24.19 13.10 4.91
C LEU A 456 -23.92 14.27 5.87
N GLU A 457 -25.01 14.85 6.39
CA GLU A 457 -24.95 15.80 7.51
C GLU A 457 -24.44 15.09 8.77
N PRO A 458 -23.91 15.80 9.78
CA PRO A 458 -23.39 15.20 11.01
C PRO A 458 -24.37 14.19 11.61
N THR A 459 -24.00 12.92 11.56
CA THR A 459 -24.86 11.78 11.94
C THR A 459 -24.15 10.95 13.01
N PRO A 460 -24.78 10.67 14.16
CA PRO A 460 -24.18 9.87 15.21
C PRO A 460 -23.97 8.42 14.74
N CYS A 461 -22.88 7.79 15.17
CA CYS A 461 -22.53 6.42 14.81
C CYS A 461 -23.53 5.39 15.36
N SER A 462 -24.38 5.75 16.33
CA SER A 462 -25.57 4.94 16.68
C SER A 462 -26.57 4.75 15.52
N GLU A 463 -26.52 5.59 14.47
CA GLU A 463 -27.29 5.46 13.23
C GLU A 463 -26.47 4.80 12.11
N ARG A 464 -25.72 3.72 12.42
CA ARG A 464 -24.80 3.02 11.51
C ARG A 464 -25.37 2.78 10.11
N GLU A 465 -26.60 2.29 10.01
CA GLU A 465 -27.27 1.98 8.73
C GLU A 465 -27.41 3.22 7.82
N VAL A 466 -27.60 4.41 8.40
CA VAL A 466 -27.70 5.67 7.64
C VAL A 466 -26.34 6.08 7.08
N ILE A 467 -25.28 5.97 7.89
CA ILE A 467 -23.90 6.29 7.48
C ILE A 467 -23.45 5.32 6.38
N ALA A 468 -23.68 4.03 6.63
CA ALA A 468 -23.51 2.92 5.71
C ALA A 468 -24.16 3.16 4.33
N ASP A 469 -25.45 3.51 4.30
CA ASP A 469 -26.18 3.81 3.07
C ASP A 469 -25.59 5.02 2.33
N ALA A 470 -25.17 6.05 3.08
CA ALA A 470 -24.52 7.23 2.50
C ALA A 470 -23.18 6.88 1.84
N ILE A 471 -22.36 6.04 2.47
CA ILE A 471 -21.12 5.51 1.89
C ILE A 471 -21.41 4.71 0.62
N GLY A 472 -22.38 3.79 0.67
CA GLY A 472 -22.79 2.98 -0.48
C GLY A 472 -23.23 3.84 -1.68
N SER A 473 -23.86 4.98 -1.42
CA SER A 473 -24.38 5.89 -2.44
C SER A 473 -23.32 6.70 -3.21
N LEU A 474 -22.06 6.74 -2.75
CA LEU A 474 -21.00 7.52 -3.40
C LEU A 474 -20.73 6.99 -4.82
N THR A 475 -20.59 7.89 -5.80
CA THR A 475 -20.29 7.53 -7.18
C THR A 475 -19.26 8.48 -7.78
N PRO A 476 -18.28 8.01 -8.58
CA PRO A 476 -17.30 8.84 -9.24
C PRO A 476 -17.95 9.55 -10.42
N GLY A 477 -17.59 10.80 -10.62
CA GLY A 477 -18.06 11.62 -11.73
C GLY A 477 -17.63 13.08 -11.61
N GLY A 478 -17.36 13.72 -12.75
CA GLY A 478 -16.95 15.12 -12.81
C GLY A 478 -15.43 15.32 -12.80
N GLY A 479 -15.01 16.58 -12.81
CA GLY A 479 -13.60 16.99 -12.61
C GLY A 479 -13.27 17.10 -11.12
N THR A 480 -12.26 17.90 -10.76
CA THR A 480 -11.83 18.07 -9.35
C THR A 480 -11.85 19.54 -8.94
N TYR A 481 -12.36 19.84 -7.74
CA TYR A 481 -12.51 21.19 -7.18
C TYR A 481 -12.30 21.16 -5.65
N GLY A 482 -11.09 20.78 -5.24
CA GLY A 482 -10.74 20.50 -3.84
C GLY A 482 -10.93 21.68 -2.87
N ALA A 483 -10.78 22.92 -3.33
CA ALA A 483 -10.77 24.13 -2.50
C ALA A 483 -12.09 24.33 -1.77
N ALA A 484 -13.19 24.23 -2.52
CA ALA A 484 -14.51 24.38 -1.94
C ALA A 484 -14.90 23.16 -1.11
N GLY A 485 -14.38 21.98 -1.44
CA GLY A 485 -14.54 20.78 -0.62
C GLY A 485 -13.91 20.98 0.76
N LEU A 486 -12.64 21.38 0.77
CA LEU A 486 -11.90 21.64 2.01
C LEU A 486 -12.49 22.79 2.82
N GLN A 487 -12.91 23.87 2.15
CA GLN A 487 -13.60 24.96 2.83
C GLN A 487 -14.91 24.48 3.47
N LEU A 488 -15.74 23.74 2.72
CA LEU A 488 -17.01 23.20 3.23
C LEU A 488 -16.78 22.22 4.38
N ALA A 489 -15.72 21.43 4.34
CA ALA A 489 -15.33 20.54 5.44
C ALA A 489 -14.98 21.30 6.70
N TYR A 490 -14.15 22.35 6.59
CA TYR A 490 -13.86 23.21 7.72
C TYR A 490 -15.11 23.94 8.25
N GLU A 491 -15.99 24.43 7.38
CA GLU A 491 -17.24 25.07 7.80
C GLU A 491 -18.16 24.07 8.55
N THR A 492 -18.30 22.86 8.03
CA THR A 492 -19.16 21.81 8.62
C THR A 492 -18.67 21.39 9.99
N ILE A 493 -17.36 21.14 10.14
CA ILE A 493 -16.78 20.70 11.41
C ILE A 493 -16.75 21.82 12.45
N GLU A 494 -16.57 23.08 12.04
CA GLU A 494 -16.64 24.23 12.93
C GLU A 494 -18.06 24.45 13.49
N GLU A 495 -19.09 24.27 12.65
CA GLU A 495 -20.48 24.42 13.09
C GLU A 495 -20.90 23.35 14.11
N HIS A 496 -20.31 22.16 14.01
CA HIS A 496 -20.66 20.99 14.82
C HIS A 496 -19.53 20.54 15.75
N LYS A 497 -18.63 21.46 16.11
CA LYS A 497 -17.47 21.13 16.93
C LYS A 497 -17.86 20.58 18.31
N ILE A 498 -17.21 19.50 18.73
CA ILE A 498 -17.42 18.87 20.04
C ILE A 498 -16.24 19.09 20.99
N ASP A 499 -16.45 18.88 22.30
CA ASP A 499 -15.38 18.72 23.29
C ASP A 499 -14.87 17.28 23.23
N GLY A 500 -14.05 17.02 22.22
CA GLY A 500 -13.54 15.71 21.87
C GLY A 500 -12.62 15.85 20.66
N ASN A 501 -12.41 14.76 19.95
CA ASN A 501 -11.63 14.78 18.73
C ASN A 501 -12.45 15.43 17.60
N ASN A 502 -11.87 16.37 16.86
CA ASN A 502 -12.50 16.99 15.69
C ASN A 502 -11.51 16.88 14.53
N ARG A 503 -11.80 15.99 13.58
CA ARG A 503 -10.84 15.62 12.54
C ARG A 503 -11.51 15.56 11.16
N ILE A 504 -10.82 16.14 10.18
CA ILE A 504 -11.12 15.95 8.76
C ILE A 504 -10.24 14.80 8.25
N ILE A 505 -10.86 13.85 7.55
CA ILE A 505 -10.15 12.77 6.84
C ILE A 505 -10.30 13.04 5.35
N LEU A 506 -9.23 13.52 4.70
CA LEU A 506 -9.19 13.77 3.26
C LEU A 506 -8.83 12.48 2.52
N CYS A 507 -9.70 12.03 1.63
CA CYS A 507 -9.48 10.85 0.80
C CYS A 507 -9.40 11.25 -0.69
N SER A 508 -8.28 10.98 -1.36
CA SER A 508 -8.07 11.38 -2.77
C SER A 508 -7.07 10.46 -3.49
N ASP A 509 -7.08 10.47 -4.83
CA ASP A 509 -6.05 9.84 -5.66
C ASP A 509 -4.87 10.76 -6.03
N GLY A 510 -4.80 11.93 -5.39
CA GLY A 510 -3.71 12.90 -5.54
C GLY A 510 -4.09 14.13 -6.35
N ASP A 511 -5.21 14.16 -7.07
CA ASP A 511 -5.61 15.33 -7.85
C ASP A 511 -6.23 16.45 -7.01
N PHE A 512 -5.55 16.92 -5.96
CA PHE A 512 -5.97 18.13 -5.23
C PHE A 512 -5.62 19.40 -6.02
N ASN A 513 -6.05 19.44 -7.27
CA ASN A 513 -6.01 20.64 -8.09
C ASN A 513 -7.18 21.53 -7.70
N ILE A 514 -6.85 22.78 -7.41
CA ILE A 514 -7.74 23.87 -6.99
C ILE A 514 -7.90 23.88 -5.47
N GLY A 515 -7.07 24.70 -4.83
CA GLY A 515 -6.99 25.13 -3.42
C GLY A 515 -6.51 26.60 -3.42
N PRO A 516 -6.27 27.28 -2.29
CA PRO A 516 -5.69 28.62 -2.33
C PRO A 516 -4.41 28.65 -3.20
N SER A 517 -4.16 29.78 -3.84
CA SER A 517 -3.36 29.87 -5.07
C SER A 517 -1.87 29.57 -4.90
N SER A 518 -1.41 29.35 -3.66
CA SER A 518 -0.06 28.92 -3.29
C SER A 518 -0.06 27.91 -2.13
N THR A 519 1.00 27.11 -2.03
CA THR A 519 1.26 26.19 -0.92
C THR A 519 1.27 26.90 0.45
N ASP A 520 1.76 28.14 0.51
CA ASP A 520 1.83 28.93 1.76
C ASP A 520 0.45 29.32 2.31
N GLU A 521 -0.50 29.67 1.43
CA GLU A 521 -1.86 30.01 1.84
C GLU A 521 -2.59 28.77 2.38
N LEU A 522 -2.35 27.60 1.77
CA LEU A 522 -2.88 26.32 2.24
C LEU A 522 -2.29 25.96 3.61
N LYS A 523 -0.96 26.03 3.75
CA LYS A 523 -0.26 25.82 5.03
C LYS A 523 -0.85 26.71 6.13
N THR A 524 -0.94 28.02 5.87
CA THR A 524 -1.47 28.99 6.83
C THR A 524 -2.90 28.67 7.25
N LEU A 525 -3.75 28.26 6.29
CA LEU A 525 -5.13 27.86 6.58
C LEU A 525 -5.17 26.64 7.51
N ILE A 526 -4.43 25.59 7.19
CA ILE A 526 -4.42 24.33 7.96
C ILE A 526 -3.86 24.59 9.36
N GLU A 527 -2.73 25.29 9.49
CA GLU A 527 -2.15 25.68 10.79
C GLU A 527 -3.15 26.46 11.65
N THR A 528 -3.89 27.40 11.04
CA THR A 528 -4.91 28.19 11.74
C THR A 528 -6.07 27.31 12.24
N LYS A 529 -6.54 26.36 11.42
CA LYS A 529 -7.64 25.45 11.79
C LYS A 529 -7.19 24.44 12.85
N ARG A 530 -5.96 23.95 12.74
CA ARG A 530 -5.31 23.15 13.77
C ARG A 530 -5.23 23.88 15.10
N GLN A 531 -4.77 25.14 15.12
CA GLN A 531 -4.76 25.95 16.36
C GLN A 531 -6.17 26.15 16.95
N ALA A 532 -7.19 26.08 16.11
CA ALA A 532 -8.59 26.06 16.54
C ALA A 532 -9.06 24.67 17.00
N GLY A 533 -8.19 23.66 17.11
CA GLY A 533 -8.47 22.29 17.53
C GLY A 533 -9.24 21.47 16.48
N ILE A 534 -8.91 21.66 15.21
CA ILE A 534 -9.46 20.89 14.08
C ILE A 534 -8.29 20.29 13.31
N TYR A 535 -8.17 18.97 13.35
CA TYR A 535 -7.03 18.24 12.78
C TYR A 535 -7.35 17.72 11.36
N LEU A 536 -6.31 17.43 10.58
CA LEU A 536 -6.44 16.94 9.19
C LEU A 536 -5.54 15.72 8.97
N THR A 537 -6.15 14.58 8.66
CA THR A 537 -5.49 13.35 8.18
C THR A 537 -5.69 13.23 6.68
N THR A 538 -4.67 12.78 5.96
CA THR A 538 -4.76 12.55 4.50
C THR A 538 -4.56 11.08 4.16
N VAL A 539 -5.41 10.55 3.28
CA VAL A 539 -5.40 9.15 2.86
C VAL A 539 -5.42 9.09 1.33
N GLY A 540 -4.33 8.60 0.76
CA GLY A 540 -4.14 8.43 -0.68
C GLY A 540 -4.68 7.09 -1.19
N PHE A 541 -5.21 7.09 -2.42
CA PHE A 541 -5.71 5.88 -3.08
C PHE A 541 -5.30 5.78 -4.56
N GLY A 542 -4.94 4.58 -5.02
CA GLY A 542 -4.72 4.27 -6.44
C GLY A 542 -3.46 4.88 -7.08
N MET A 543 -3.37 4.83 -8.42
CA MET A 543 -2.09 5.01 -9.16
C MET A 543 -2.14 6.13 -10.23
N GLY A 544 -0.98 6.65 -10.62
CA GLY A 544 -0.74 7.37 -11.88
C GLY A 544 -0.85 8.89 -11.85
N ASN A 545 -1.55 9.47 -10.87
CA ASN A 545 -1.65 10.91 -10.62
C ASN A 545 -1.42 11.29 -9.14
N TYR A 546 -0.72 10.42 -8.43
CA TYR A 546 -0.46 10.56 -7.00
C TYR A 546 0.45 11.77 -6.71
N LYS A 547 -0.05 12.73 -5.91
CA LYS A 547 0.67 13.96 -5.53
C LYS A 547 1.12 13.89 -4.09
N ASP A 548 2.11 13.04 -3.86
CA ASP A 548 2.60 12.65 -2.54
C ASP A 548 2.97 13.87 -1.69
N ASN A 549 3.77 14.76 -2.28
CA ASN A 549 4.24 16.00 -1.68
C ASN A 549 3.14 16.92 -1.13
N ARG A 550 1.95 16.96 -1.74
CA ARG A 550 0.86 17.85 -1.30
C ARG A 550 0.04 17.21 -0.19
N MET A 551 -0.17 15.90 -0.26
CA MET A 551 -0.98 15.17 0.70
C MET A 551 -0.26 15.03 2.03
N GLU A 552 1.04 14.73 1.99
CA GLU A 552 1.92 14.73 3.16
C GLU A 552 1.95 16.12 3.80
N LEU A 553 2.22 17.17 3.01
CA LEU A 553 2.26 18.54 3.53
C LEU A 553 0.97 18.94 4.25
N MET A 554 -0.19 18.51 3.75
CA MET A 554 -1.46 18.79 4.42
C MET A 554 -1.60 18.05 5.77
N ALA A 555 -1.12 16.82 5.86
CA ALA A 555 -1.13 16.04 7.11
C ALA A 555 -0.18 16.66 8.14
N ASP A 556 1.04 17.01 7.72
CA ASP A 556 2.07 17.64 8.54
C ASP A 556 1.57 18.89 9.25
N TYR A 557 1.04 19.84 8.50
CA TYR A 557 0.51 21.09 9.09
C TYR A 557 -0.84 20.91 9.78
N GLY A 558 -1.49 19.76 9.55
CA GLY A 558 -2.80 19.39 10.07
C GLY A 558 -2.78 18.66 11.40
N ASN A 559 -1.61 18.33 11.95
CA ASN A 559 -1.46 17.41 13.09
C ASN A 559 -2.22 16.09 12.85
N GLY A 560 -2.03 15.54 11.65
CA GLY A 560 -2.50 14.21 11.31
C GLY A 560 -1.42 13.42 10.60
N SER A 561 -1.70 12.14 10.43
CA SER A 561 -0.84 11.22 9.71
C SER A 561 -1.18 11.19 8.23
N TYR A 562 -0.21 10.77 7.44
CA TYR A 562 -0.35 10.51 6.02
C TYR A 562 -0.31 9.01 5.73
N TYR A 563 -1.38 8.51 5.13
CA TYR A 563 -1.52 7.11 4.74
C TYR A 563 -1.72 6.95 3.24
N TYR A 564 -1.28 5.83 2.70
CA TYR A 564 -1.57 5.41 1.34
C TYR A 564 -2.10 3.99 1.35
N ILE A 565 -3.34 3.81 0.87
CA ILE A 565 -4.02 2.51 0.84
C ILE A 565 -3.97 1.98 -0.59
N ASP A 566 -3.25 0.88 -0.78
CA ASP A 566 -3.13 0.15 -2.04
C ASP A 566 -3.95 -1.15 -2.08
N ASN A 567 -4.22 -1.74 -0.91
CA ASN A 567 -4.96 -2.99 -0.76
C ASN A 567 -5.87 -3.00 0.49
N MET A 568 -6.67 -4.04 0.65
CA MET A 568 -7.60 -4.17 1.78
C MET A 568 -6.92 -4.47 3.12
N ARG A 569 -5.73 -5.08 3.11
CA ARG A 569 -4.94 -5.33 4.33
C ARG A 569 -4.47 -4.03 4.94
N GLU A 570 -3.94 -3.12 4.12
CA GLU A 570 -3.53 -1.78 4.53
C GLU A 570 -4.74 -0.94 4.95
N ALA A 571 -5.89 -1.08 4.29
CA ALA A 571 -7.11 -0.42 4.73
C ALA A 571 -7.51 -0.86 6.15
N LYS A 572 -7.44 -2.16 6.45
CA LYS A 572 -7.71 -2.68 7.80
C LYS A 572 -6.67 -2.18 8.80
N ARG A 573 -5.39 -2.22 8.46
CA ARG A 573 -4.32 -1.69 9.31
C ARG A 573 -4.57 -0.23 9.69
N VAL A 574 -4.81 0.63 8.70
CA VAL A 574 -5.00 2.08 8.91
C VAL A 574 -6.30 2.39 9.67
N PHE A 575 -7.42 1.77 9.29
CA PHE A 575 -8.74 2.15 9.78
C PHE A 575 -9.29 1.29 10.93
N ALA A 576 -8.65 0.16 11.24
CA ALA A 576 -8.99 -0.65 12.40
C ALA A 576 -7.83 -0.72 13.40
N ASP A 577 -6.67 -1.22 12.98
CA ASP A 577 -5.60 -1.55 13.92
C ASP A 577 -4.85 -0.30 14.45
N GLU A 578 -4.73 0.74 13.61
CA GLU A 578 -3.94 1.95 13.88
C GLU A 578 -4.80 3.18 14.24
N ILE A 579 -6.13 3.05 14.19
CA ILE A 579 -7.04 4.21 14.24
C ILE A 579 -6.89 5.04 15.53
N ASP A 580 -6.69 4.38 16.67
CA ASP A 580 -6.48 5.06 17.95
C ASP A 580 -5.23 5.95 17.93
N LYS A 581 -4.19 5.54 17.21
CA LYS A 581 -2.96 6.33 17.06
C LYS A 581 -3.22 7.59 16.22
N THR A 582 -4.11 7.49 15.23
CA THR A 582 -4.51 8.63 14.39
C THR A 582 -5.48 9.58 15.11
N LEU A 583 -6.41 9.05 15.91
CA LEU A 583 -7.49 9.85 16.51
C LEU A 583 -7.09 10.52 17.82
N TYR A 584 -6.22 9.89 18.62
CA TYR A 584 -5.89 10.37 19.95
C TYR A 584 -4.41 10.78 20.06
N THR A 585 -4.17 12.08 20.01
CA THR A 585 -2.85 12.66 20.25
C THR A 585 -2.54 12.64 21.75
N VAL A 586 -1.35 12.14 22.09
CA VAL A 586 -0.87 12.11 23.48
C VAL A 586 0.26 13.11 23.74
N ALA A 587 0.89 13.62 22.69
CA ALA A 587 1.88 14.68 22.78
C ALA A 587 1.91 15.50 21.49
N GLU A 588 2.00 16.82 21.63
CA GLU A 588 2.09 17.77 20.52
C GLU A 588 3.49 18.34 20.38
N ASP A 589 3.87 18.81 19.19
CA ASP A 589 5.15 19.46 18.91
C ASP A 589 6.36 18.66 19.41
N VAL A 590 6.38 17.37 19.09
CA VAL A 590 7.36 16.38 19.56
C VAL A 590 8.63 16.48 18.71
N LYS A 591 9.69 16.95 19.37
CA LYS A 591 11.04 17.11 18.82
C LYS A 591 11.97 16.11 19.48
N LEU A 592 12.78 15.42 18.67
CA LEU A 592 13.88 14.60 19.15
C LEU A 592 15.21 15.34 18.93
N GLN A 593 16.08 15.28 19.93
CA GLN A 593 17.46 15.72 19.81
C GLN A 593 18.39 14.67 20.41
N VAL A 594 19.30 14.14 19.59
CA VAL A 594 20.35 13.24 20.05
C VAL A 594 21.63 14.04 20.25
N GLU A 595 22.15 14.07 21.49
CA GLU A 595 23.46 14.66 21.81
C GLU A 595 24.51 13.55 21.90
N PHE A 596 25.44 13.52 20.93
CA PHE A 596 26.48 12.51 20.87
C PHE A 596 27.69 12.86 21.74
N ASN A 597 28.25 11.85 22.41
CA ASN A 597 29.49 11.98 23.15
C ASN A 597 30.70 11.88 22.21
N PRO A 598 31.46 12.97 21.96
CA PRO A 598 32.60 12.95 21.03
C PRO A 598 33.75 12.02 21.45
N MET A 599 33.80 11.61 22.73
CA MET A 599 34.77 10.65 23.23
C MET A 599 34.48 9.21 22.77
N VAL A 600 33.22 8.92 22.46
CA VAL A 600 32.73 7.57 22.12
C VAL A 600 32.32 7.51 20.66
N VAL A 601 31.64 8.53 20.15
CA VAL A 601 31.16 8.64 18.76
C VAL A 601 31.84 9.82 18.10
N SER A 602 32.69 9.55 17.11
CA SER A 602 33.45 10.59 16.40
C SER A 602 32.65 11.25 15.27
N GLU A 603 31.84 10.47 14.57
CA GLU A 603 30.93 10.90 13.51
C GLU A 603 29.64 10.09 13.59
N TYR A 604 28.54 10.67 13.13
CA TYR A 604 27.24 10.01 13.04
C TYR A 604 26.52 10.40 11.75
N ARG A 605 25.60 9.54 11.31
CA ARG A 605 24.66 9.81 10.21
C ARG A 605 23.28 9.31 10.62
N LEU A 606 22.29 10.20 10.60
CA LEU A 606 20.87 9.82 10.70
C LEU A 606 20.45 9.16 9.37
N VAL A 607 19.74 8.04 9.44
CA VAL A 607 19.17 7.35 8.28
C VAL A 607 17.70 7.77 8.15
N GLY A 608 17.33 8.37 7.01
CA GLY A 608 16.00 8.95 6.82
C GLY A 608 15.83 10.33 7.48
N TYR A 609 14.58 10.77 7.60
CA TYR A 609 14.14 12.04 8.22
C TYR A 609 14.70 13.30 7.54
N GLU A 610 15.08 13.23 6.27
CA GLU A 610 15.65 14.37 5.53
C GLU A 610 14.73 15.60 5.50
N ASN A 611 13.42 15.40 5.29
CA ASN A 611 12.39 16.44 5.29
C ASN A 611 11.92 16.85 6.70
N ARG A 612 12.33 16.12 7.74
CA ARG A 612 11.98 16.38 9.15
C ARG A 612 13.10 16.98 9.98
N GLN A 613 14.26 17.28 9.38
CA GLN A 613 15.38 17.90 10.11
C GLN A 613 15.05 19.30 10.60
N LEU A 614 15.46 19.58 11.84
CA LEU A 614 15.31 20.88 12.48
C LEU A 614 16.69 21.46 12.83
N ALA A 615 16.79 22.79 12.97
CA ALA A 615 17.99 23.39 13.51
C ALA A 615 18.13 23.04 15.00
N ALA A 616 19.37 23.06 15.52
CA ALA A 616 19.61 22.68 16.91
C ALA A 616 18.97 23.66 17.91
N GLU A 617 18.91 24.94 17.54
CA GLU A 617 18.24 26.01 18.27
C GLU A 617 16.71 25.85 18.31
N ASP A 618 16.12 25.26 17.27
CA ASP A 618 14.67 25.03 17.18
C ASP A 618 14.20 24.02 18.23
N PHE A 619 15.11 23.16 18.73
CA PHE A 619 14.79 22.19 19.77
C PHE A 619 14.26 22.83 21.05
N ALA A 620 14.60 24.08 21.37
CA ALA A 620 14.10 24.76 22.57
C ALA A 620 13.07 25.86 22.26
N ASP A 621 12.70 26.03 20.98
CA ASP A 621 11.76 27.05 20.53
C ASP A 621 10.35 26.45 20.41
N ASP A 622 9.47 26.82 21.34
CA ASP A 622 8.05 26.40 21.34
C ASP A 622 7.23 27.06 20.22
N THR A 623 7.82 27.98 19.43
CA THR A 623 7.18 28.58 18.25
C THR A 623 7.49 27.85 16.95
N VAL A 624 8.52 27.01 16.95
CA VAL A 624 8.79 26.09 15.84
C VAL A 624 7.89 24.89 16.00
N ASP A 625 7.22 24.52 14.93
CA ASP A 625 6.29 23.41 14.89
C ASP A 625 7.01 22.09 14.61
N ALA A 626 6.50 20.99 15.17
CA ALA A 626 6.98 19.64 14.94
C ALA A 626 5.80 18.66 14.98
N GLY A 627 6.09 17.40 14.65
CA GLY A 627 5.13 16.32 14.55
C GLY A 627 4.51 15.94 15.88
N GLU A 628 3.45 15.17 15.79
CA GLU A 628 2.63 14.77 16.91
C GLU A 628 2.86 13.28 17.20
N LEU A 629 2.58 12.86 18.41
CA LEU A 629 2.59 11.44 18.74
C LEU A 629 1.21 10.96 19.17
N GLY A 630 0.72 9.96 18.44
CA GLY A 630 -0.51 9.25 18.73
C GLY A 630 -0.43 8.34 19.95
N SER A 631 -1.59 7.96 20.48
CA SER A 631 -1.72 7.03 21.61
C SER A 631 -1.03 5.71 21.33
N GLY A 632 -0.07 5.34 22.19
CA GLY A 632 0.69 4.10 22.05
C GLY A 632 1.58 4.02 20.81
N ALA A 633 1.78 5.13 20.09
CA ALA A 633 2.62 5.15 18.91
C ALA A 633 4.10 4.89 19.27
N VAL A 634 4.73 4.10 18.41
CA VAL A 634 6.14 3.73 18.49
C VAL A 634 6.85 4.33 17.29
N VAL A 635 7.95 5.02 17.55
CA VAL A 635 8.78 5.63 16.50
C VAL A 635 10.21 5.16 16.66
N THR A 636 10.78 4.74 15.53
CA THR A 636 12.13 4.23 15.41
C THR A 636 12.97 5.18 14.56
N ALA A 637 14.17 5.48 15.05
CA ALA A 637 15.20 6.22 14.33
C ALA A 637 16.49 5.39 14.30
N VAL A 638 17.17 5.40 13.15
CA VAL A 638 18.41 4.63 12.95
C VAL A 638 19.57 5.58 12.69
N TYR A 639 20.66 5.38 13.41
CA TYR A 639 21.93 6.08 13.19
C TYR A 639 23.03 5.12 12.79
N GLU A 640 23.86 5.54 11.85
CA GLU A 640 25.18 4.94 11.64
C GLU A 640 26.24 5.75 12.40
N LEU A 641 27.06 5.05 13.20
CA LEU A 641 27.99 5.64 14.16
C LEU A 641 29.43 5.22 13.86
N VAL A 642 30.31 6.21 13.70
CA VAL A 642 31.76 5.99 13.63
C VAL A 642 32.34 6.12 15.04
N MET A 643 32.72 5.01 15.64
CA MET A 643 33.24 4.98 17.01
C MET A 643 34.61 5.68 17.12
N SER A 644 34.81 6.40 18.20
CA SER A 644 36.04 7.15 18.49
C SER A 644 37.11 6.23 19.09
N GLY A 645 38.36 6.46 18.70
CA GLY A 645 39.54 5.78 19.29
C GLY A 645 39.96 6.32 20.67
N GLY A 646 39.15 7.15 21.32
CA GLY A 646 39.37 7.62 22.70
C GLY A 646 40.30 8.82 22.88
N ALA A 647 40.42 9.71 21.89
CA ALA A 647 41.17 10.96 22.08
C ALA A 647 40.24 12.14 22.45
N PRO A 648 40.58 12.95 23.47
CA PRO A 648 39.76 14.09 23.87
C PRO A 648 39.63 15.12 22.75
N ALA A 649 38.41 15.63 22.60
CA ALA A 649 38.16 16.80 21.79
C ALA A 649 38.92 18.00 22.37
N GLU A 650 40.02 18.41 21.73
CA GLU A 650 40.58 19.75 21.97
C GLU A 650 39.59 20.78 21.39
N GLY A 651 38.92 21.56 22.25
CA GLY A 651 38.08 22.69 21.84
C GLY A 651 36.57 22.57 22.11
N GLY A 652 36.13 21.65 22.98
CA GLY A 652 34.71 21.54 23.35
C GLY A 652 34.15 22.79 24.05
N SER A 653 32.92 23.18 23.69
CA SER A 653 32.14 24.20 24.39
C SER A 653 31.62 23.64 25.72
N SER A 654 31.67 24.40 26.81
CA SER A 654 31.07 23.98 28.10
C SER A 654 29.53 23.96 28.09
N GLU A 655 28.91 24.28 26.97
CA GLU A 655 27.46 24.35 26.77
C GLU A 655 26.81 22.98 26.59
N TYR A 656 27.55 21.99 26.06
CA TYR A 656 27.04 20.64 25.79
C TYR A 656 27.45 19.68 26.90
N ARG A 657 26.52 18.80 27.31
CA ARG A 657 26.70 17.81 28.40
C ARG A 657 28.03 17.08 28.24
N TYR A 658 28.27 16.48 27.08
CA TYR A 658 29.44 15.63 26.83
C TYR A 658 30.75 16.36 26.54
N GLN A 659 30.72 17.69 26.46
CA GLN A 659 31.91 18.51 26.27
C GLN A 659 32.36 19.19 27.58
N THR A 660 31.64 18.94 28.68
CA THR A 660 32.05 19.39 30.01
C THR A 660 33.03 18.40 30.68
N ALA A 661 33.89 18.92 31.55
CA ALA A 661 34.88 18.11 32.26
C ALA A 661 34.29 16.95 33.10
N GLN A 662 33.02 17.04 33.48
CA GLN A 662 32.31 16.02 34.24
C GLN A 662 32.12 14.72 33.44
N TYR A 663 31.93 14.82 32.12
CA TYR A 663 31.59 13.69 31.26
C TYR A 663 32.77 13.19 30.41
N ASN A 664 33.97 13.74 30.63
CA ASN A 664 35.20 13.34 29.92
C ASN A 664 35.54 11.84 30.03
N ASN A 665 35.00 11.13 31.04
CA ASN A 665 35.17 9.68 31.22
C ASN A 665 33.82 8.94 31.25
N SER A 666 32.75 9.55 30.73
CA SER A 666 31.45 8.89 30.65
C SER A 666 31.50 7.69 29.70
N SER A 667 30.85 6.59 30.07
CA SER A 667 30.60 5.44 29.19
C SER A 667 29.35 5.63 28.33
N GLU A 668 28.66 6.75 28.45
CA GLU A 668 27.49 7.08 27.62
C GLU A 668 27.93 7.37 26.18
N ALA A 669 27.27 6.76 25.19
CA ALA A 669 27.50 7.00 23.77
C ALA A 669 26.79 8.28 23.30
N PHE A 670 25.56 8.49 23.75
CA PHE A 670 24.74 9.66 23.45
C PHE A 670 23.58 9.79 24.45
N ASP A 671 22.89 10.92 24.42
CA ASP A 671 21.68 11.21 25.20
C ASP A 671 20.53 11.47 24.23
N ILE A 672 19.41 10.76 24.41
CA ILE A 672 18.19 11.02 23.64
C ILE A 672 17.36 12.04 24.42
N LYS A 673 17.06 13.16 23.78
CA LYS A 673 16.25 14.22 24.37
C LYS A 673 14.95 14.33 23.60
N ILE A 674 13.84 14.25 24.33
CA ILE A 674 12.50 14.42 23.78
C ILE A 674 11.93 15.70 24.38
N ARG A 675 11.53 16.63 23.51
CA ARG A 675 10.76 17.80 23.90
C ARG A 675 9.38 17.71 23.28
N TYR A 676 8.35 18.00 24.06
CA TYR A 676 6.96 17.92 23.63
C TYR A 676 6.07 18.87 24.43
N LYS A 677 4.87 19.14 23.94
CA LYS A 677 3.77 19.80 24.67
C LYS A 677 2.71 18.76 25.02
N GLU A 678 2.10 18.91 26.18
CA GLU A 678 0.86 18.19 26.49
C GLU A 678 -0.24 18.62 25.50
N PRO A 679 -1.21 17.76 25.16
CA PRO A 679 -2.32 18.11 24.27
C PRO A 679 -3.02 19.43 24.66
N GLY A 680 -3.02 20.41 23.76
CA GLY A 680 -3.56 21.75 23.97
C GLY A 680 -2.71 22.66 24.87
N GLY A 681 -1.51 22.23 25.25
CA GLY A 681 -0.54 22.98 26.05
C GLY A 681 0.26 23.98 25.21
N SER A 682 0.82 25.00 25.86
CA SER A 682 1.62 26.04 25.20
C SER A 682 3.10 26.05 25.58
N GLU A 683 3.48 25.31 26.62
CA GLU A 683 4.86 25.22 27.11
C GLU A 683 5.34 23.78 26.96
N SER A 684 6.57 23.60 26.48
CA SER A 684 7.13 22.27 26.31
C SER A 684 7.80 21.71 27.57
N ILE A 685 7.80 20.38 27.66
CA ILE A 685 8.45 19.56 28.68
C ILE A 685 9.63 18.84 28.03
N LEU A 686 10.77 18.78 28.74
CA LEU A 686 11.97 18.05 28.33
C LEU A 686 12.09 16.73 29.10
N LYS A 687 12.39 15.65 28.38
CA LYS A 687 12.80 14.35 28.91
C LYS A 687 14.14 13.96 28.31
N GLU A 688 14.99 13.32 29.11
CA GLU A 688 16.36 12.93 28.74
C GLU A 688 16.56 11.45 29.09
N PHE A 689 17.16 10.71 28.16
CA PHE A 689 17.39 9.27 28.24
C PHE A 689 18.84 8.97 27.85
N PRO A 690 19.77 8.91 28.83
CA PRO A 690 21.17 8.66 28.55
C PRO A 690 21.39 7.20 28.12
N ILE A 691 22.11 7.01 27.02
CA ILE A 691 22.39 5.70 26.44
C ILE A 691 23.85 5.31 26.66
N LEU A 692 24.06 4.13 27.24
CA LEU A 692 25.39 3.56 27.46
C LEU A 692 25.98 3.02 26.15
N ASN A 693 27.31 3.04 26.04
CA ASN A 693 28.04 2.39 24.97
C ASN A 693 28.17 0.88 25.23
N GLU A 694 27.05 0.17 25.18
CA GLU A 694 26.98 -1.27 25.34
C GLU A 694 26.53 -1.90 24.02
N GLU A 695 27.46 -2.62 23.38
CA GLU A 695 27.17 -3.32 22.13
C GLU A 695 26.47 -4.65 22.40
N THR A 696 25.40 -4.92 21.66
CA THR A 696 24.63 -6.16 21.72
C THR A 696 24.59 -6.86 20.36
N ALA A 697 24.30 -8.16 20.38
CA ALA A 697 23.93 -8.86 19.15
C ALA A 697 22.50 -8.41 18.77
N PRO A 698 22.23 -8.14 17.48
CA PRO A 698 20.94 -7.59 17.07
C PRO A 698 19.83 -8.61 17.35
N ASP A 699 18.75 -8.14 17.96
CA ASP A 699 17.51 -8.90 18.06
C ASP A 699 16.75 -8.96 16.73
N ALA A 700 15.61 -9.66 16.71
CA ALA A 700 14.79 -9.81 15.51
C ALA A 700 14.29 -8.46 14.98
N ASP A 701 13.99 -7.52 15.87
CA ASP A 701 13.43 -6.22 15.53
C ASP A 701 14.50 -5.27 14.98
N THR A 702 15.71 -5.34 15.52
CA THR A 702 16.88 -4.66 14.98
C THR A 702 17.27 -5.22 13.62
N ASN A 703 17.18 -6.54 13.40
CA ASN A 703 17.37 -7.12 12.06
C ASN A 703 16.31 -6.59 11.07
N LEU A 704 15.04 -6.47 11.48
CA LEU A 704 13.99 -5.90 10.64
C LEU A 704 14.28 -4.43 10.28
N ALA A 705 14.58 -3.60 11.29
CA ALA A 705 14.90 -2.20 11.08
C ALA A 705 16.14 -2.02 10.18
N MET A 706 17.15 -2.88 10.32
CA MET A 706 18.31 -2.92 9.44
C MET A 706 17.94 -3.28 8.01
N ALA A 707 17.12 -4.32 7.80
CA ALA A 707 16.68 -4.71 6.46
C ALA A 707 15.87 -3.60 5.78
N ALA A 708 14.94 -2.97 6.51
CA ALA A 708 14.18 -1.82 6.04
C ALA A 708 15.08 -0.62 5.70
N ALA A 709 16.04 -0.28 6.59
CA ALA A 709 17.02 0.77 6.36
C ALA A 709 17.90 0.48 5.14
N MET A 710 18.40 -0.75 4.98
CA MET A 710 19.19 -1.16 3.82
C MET A 710 18.41 -1.01 2.53
N LEU A 711 17.15 -1.42 2.52
CA LEU A 711 16.28 -1.28 1.35
C LEU A 711 16.05 0.19 1.00
N GLY A 712 15.67 1.01 1.97
CA GLY A 712 15.46 2.45 1.74
C GLY A 712 16.72 3.15 1.25
N LEU A 713 17.89 2.88 1.86
CA LEU A 713 19.18 3.42 1.42
C LEU A 713 19.56 2.94 0.02
N LYS A 714 19.27 1.67 -0.34
CA LYS A 714 19.51 1.13 -1.68
C LYS A 714 18.63 1.81 -2.73
N LEU A 715 17.33 1.92 -2.47
CA LEU A 715 16.36 2.53 -3.40
C LEU A 715 16.64 4.02 -3.60
N ASN A 716 17.17 4.70 -2.58
CA ASN A 716 17.65 6.07 -2.66
C ASN A 716 19.07 6.23 -3.21
N GLY A 717 19.73 5.14 -3.63
CA GLY A 717 21.06 5.17 -4.25
C GLY A 717 22.20 5.55 -3.30
N VAL A 718 22.00 5.41 -1.98
CA VAL A 718 22.98 5.75 -0.94
C VAL A 718 23.98 4.61 -0.72
N ILE A 719 23.52 3.37 -0.78
CA ILE A 719 24.34 2.17 -0.66
C ILE A 719 24.10 1.23 -1.85
N ASP A 720 25.11 0.45 -2.20
CA ASP A 720 25.01 -0.59 -3.23
C ASP A 720 25.12 -1.97 -2.57
N VAL A 721 23.99 -2.45 -2.05
CA VAL A 721 23.87 -3.80 -1.46
C VAL A 721 22.95 -4.67 -2.32
N GLY A 722 23.22 -5.97 -2.38
CA GLY A 722 22.41 -6.92 -3.14
C GLY A 722 21.09 -7.24 -2.43
N TYR A 723 20.01 -7.48 -3.20
CA TYR A 723 18.71 -7.87 -2.64
C TYR A 723 18.79 -9.18 -1.85
N ASP A 724 19.67 -10.10 -2.21
CA ASP A 724 19.90 -11.35 -1.45
C ASP A 724 20.31 -11.05 0.01
N THR A 725 21.21 -10.10 0.23
CA THR A 725 21.65 -9.73 1.58
C THR A 725 20.54 -9.05 2.38
N ILE A 726 19.70 -8.25 1.72
CA ILE A 726 18.53 -7.63 2.37
C ILE A 726 17.51 -8.71 2.74
N ALA A 727 17.24 -9.67 1.83
CA ALA A 727 16.33 -10.79 2.07
C ALA A 727 16.81 -11.66 3.23
N GLU A 728 18.09 -12.05 3.25
CA GLU A 728 18.67 -12.82 4.37
C GLU A 728 18.50 -12.12 5.72
N MET A 729 18.66 -10.79 5.76
CA MET A 729 18.45 -9.99 6.98
C MET A 729 16.96 -9.94 7.37
N ALA A 730 16.07 -9.73 6.40
CA ALA A 730 14.63 -9.72 6.63
C ALA A 730 14.12 -11.10 7.10
N GLU A 731 14.62 -12.20 6.54
CA GLU A 731 14.33 -13.57 7.00
C GLU A 731 14.85 -13.82 8.43
N ALA A 732 16.03 -13.29 8.78
CA ALA A 732 16.57 -13.37 10.14
C ALA A 732 15.74 -12.57 11.16
N SER A 733 14.81 -11.73 10.70
CA SER A 733 13.88 -10.98 11.55
C SER A 733 12.58 -11.72 11.85
N MET A 734 12.31 -12.88 11.26
CA MET A 734 11.02 -13.58 11.45
C MET A 734 10.71 -13.81 12.93
N ASP A 735 9.54 -13.32 13.38
CA ASP A 735 9.01 -13.59 14.72
C ASP A 735 8.05 -14.77 14.66
N THR A 736 8.26 -15.78 15.49
CA THR A 736 7.41 -16.98 15.55
C THR A 736 6.40 -16.94 16.71
N ASN A 737 6.45 -15.92 17.55
CA ASN A 737 5.57 -15.78 18.72
C ASN A 737 4.37 -14.85 18.48
N ASP A 738 4.45 -13.98 17.47
CA ASP A 738 3.40 -13.03 17.10
C ASP A 738 3.04 -13.19 15.61
N ALA A 739 1.83 -13.68 15.36
CA ALA A 739 1.35 -13.96 14.01
C ALA A 739 1.16 -12.69 13.16
N ALA A 740 0.79 -11.56 13.76
CA ALA A 740 0.60 -10.31 13.04
C ALA A 740 1.95 -9.76 12.58
N LYS A 741 2.95 -9.73 13.48
CA LYS A 741 4.33 -9.37 13.12
C LYS A 741 4.91 -10.33 12.07
N ALA A 742 4.64 -11.63 12.19
CA ALA A 742 5.10 -12.61 11.23
C ALA A 742 4.56 -12.33 9.83
N ALA A 743 3.29 -11.96 9.70
CA ALA A 743 2.66 -11.65 8.42
C ALA A 743 3.29 -10.42 7.74
N GLU A 744 3.48 -9.32 8.47
CA GLU A 744 4.14 -8.11 7.95
C GLU A 744 5.57 -8.37 7.48
N ARG A 745 6.34 -9.15 8.27
CA ARG A 745 7.72 -9.49 7.93
C ARG A 745 7.80 -10.44 6.74
N CYS A 746 6.89 -11.41 6.64
CA CYS A 746 6.80 -12.32 5.48
C CYS A 746 6.51 -11.54 4.19
N GLU A 747 5.55 -10.60 4.25
CA GLU A 747 5.24 -9.73 3.11
C GLU A 747 6.47 -8.94 2.68
N PHE A 748 7.23 -8.41 3.63
CA PHE A 748 8.46 -7.67 3.32
C PHE A 748 9.50 -8.51 2.58
N VAL A 749 9.74 -9.75 3.02
CA VAL A 749 10.64 -10.70 2.32
C VAL A 749 10.13 -10.98 0.90
N GLN A 750 8.83 -11.23 0.74
CA GLN A 750 8.22 -11.50 -0.57
C GLN A 750 8.38 -10.31 -1.52
N LEU A 751 8.23 -9.08 -1.04
CA LEU A 751 8.46 -7.88 -1.84
C LEU A 751 9.92 -7.77 -2.30
N ILE A 752 10.88 -8.12 -1.45
CA ILE A 752 12.30 -8.17 -1.81
C ILE A 752 12.58 -9.24 -2.88
N ASP A 753 11.97 -10.42 -2.76
CA ASP A 753 12.06 -11.49 -3.78
C ASP A 753 11.54 -11.03 -5.15
N ILE A 754 10.42 -10.31 -5.17
CA ILE A 754 9.84 -9.77 -6.40
C ILE A 754 10.74 -8.68 -6.98
N MET A 755 11.27 -7.77 -6.15
CA MET A 755 12.24 -6.76 -6.59
C MET A 755 13.48 -7.37 -7.20
N LYS A 756 14.02 -8.42 -6.59
CA LYS A 756 15.16 -9.19 -7.10
C LYS A 756 14.88 -9.78 -8.48
N TYR A 757 13.64 -10.19 -8.75
CA TYR A 757 13.22 -10.62 -10.08
C TYR A 757 13.13 -9.46 -11.07
N ILE A 758 12.55 -8.32 -10.67
CA ILE A 758 12.41 -7.12 -11.52
C ILE A 758 13.78 -6.53 -11.90
N ASP A 759 14.77 -6.61 -11.01
CA ASP A 759 16.13 -6.09 -11.21
C ASP A 759 16.98 -6.91 -12.20
N ARG A 760 16.62 -8.18 -12.44
CA ARG A 760 17.33 -9.11 -13.35
C ARG A 760 16.96 -8.87 -14.81
#